data_AF-A0A2T1K316-F1
#
_entry.id   AF-A0A2T1K316-F1
#
_cell.length_a   1.000
_cell.length_b   1.000
_cell.length_c   1.000
_cell.angle_alpha   90.00
_cell.angle_beta   90.00
_cell.angle_gamma   90.00
#
_symmetry.space_group_name_H-M   'P 1'
#
loop_
_entity.id
_entity.type
_entity.pdbx_description
1 polymer ?
#
loop_
_entity_poly.entity_id
_entity_poly.type
_entity_poly.pdbx_seq_one_letter_code
_entity_poly.pdbx_strand_id
1 'polypeptide(L)'
;MSEQTLFRRVCIVGLGLIGGSLASAIRRQGLAEIVTGFDARADELALGAELGVLDDVPASLEQAVSGSDLVVLAVPVRATRTVLEQVKPWLAPDALLTDVGSTKSSFIADVQAVFGELPPRVIPGHPIAGSERSGIRAANPDLFANHKVILTPLENADPAAVAQLTRLWEGTGARVLTMSVAYHDEVLAATSHLPHLIAFSLVDTLAGEDENMDIFRYAAGGFRDFTRIAASDPVMWHDIFLTNRDAVLRVIDHFTRDLGELRSAIASGDGATLLKVFSRAKAAREHFSKMLSGQAYVTNNSKQQVIFQMQPGGSVNGDIRVPGDKSMSHRSIMLGALADGVTEVKGFLEGEDSLATLQAFRDMGVTIEGPDNGFVRIHGVGINGLSAPRGPIYLGNSGTGMRLFAGLLAAQKFDSELTGDASLTKRPMGRVADPLRAMGAVIETGEGGRPPLKIRGGQPLTGIHYEMPVASAQVKSCLLLAGLYAEGVTSVTEPAPTRDHTERMLEGFGYHVHRDGATASVTGGGKLTACEIDVPADISSAAFFMVAATIAENSDLTLRHVGMNPTRVGIINILRQMGANIEVSNEKEIGGEPVADLRVRSARLKGIDIPEEQVPLAIDEFPVLFIAATCAEGRTVLRGAEELRVKESDRIQVMADGLANLGVETTVTPDGIIIDGGQEILGGEVESHDDHRISMSFAVASLRASGPVRINNCNNVATSFPGFVDLALQTGMKIKQEGGEE
;
A
#
# COMPACT_ATOMS: atom_id res chain seq x y z
N MET A 1 7.05 37.87 -15.80
CA MET A 1 7.25 37.17 -17.10
C MET A 1 5.87 36.84 -17.59
N SER A 2 5.45 37.29 -18.78
CA SER A 2 4.13 36.96 -19.32
C SER A 2 4.01 35.44 -19.41
N GLU A 3 3.07 34.84 -18.69
CA GLU A 3 2.79 33.41 -18.82
C GLU A 3 2.41 33.14 -20.28
N GLN A 4 3.26 32.42 -20.99
CA GLN A 4 2.92 31.89 -22.31
C GLN A 4 1.79 30.88 -22.11
N THR A 5 0.65 31.11 -22.75
CA THR A 5 -0.48 30.19 -22.84
C THR A 5 -0.02 28.82 -23.34
N LEU A 6 -0.63 27.74 -22.82
CA LEU A 6 -0.18 26.38 -23.07
C LEU A 6 -0.37 25.94 -24.53
N PHE A 7 -1.42 26.44 -25.18
CA PHE A 7 -1.71 26.28 -26.61
C PHE A 7 -2.07 27.63 -27.23
N ARG A 8 -1.79 27.85 -28.53
CA ARG A 8 -2.29 29.05 -29.20
C ARG A 8 -3.73 28.85 -29.63
N ARG A 9 -4.02 27.76 -30.33
CA ARG A 9 -5.36 27.45 -30.81
C ARG A 9 -5.74 25.99 -30.52
N VAL A 10 -6.85 25.81 -29.80
CA VAL A 10 -7.43 24.50 -29.47
C VAL A 10 -8.76 24.33 -30.22
N CYS A 11 -8.90 23.26 -30.98
CA CYS A 11 -10.14 22.88 -31.66
C CYS A 11 -10.82 21.71 -30.95
N ILE A 12 -12.07 21.89 -30.51
CA ILE A 12 -12.91 20.83 -29.97
C ILE A 12 -13.92 20.37 -31.02
N VAL A 13 -13.84 19.11 -31.45
CA VAL A 13 -14.79 18.51 -32.39
C VAL A 13 -15.79 17.66 -31.61
N GLY A 14 -17.05 18.08 -31.60
CA GLY A 14 -18.12 17.56 -30.74
C GLY A 14 -18.19 18.35 -29.44
N LEU A 15 -19.22 19.18 -29.28
CA LEU A 15 -19.36 20.02 -28.08
C LEU A 15 -19.96 19.18 -26.95
N GLY A 16 -21.25 18.84 -27.00
CA GLY A 16 -21.88 17.96 -26.00
C GLY A 16 -21.53 18.30 -24.54
N LEU A 17 -21.60 17.31 -23.64
CA LEU A 17 -21.21 17.49 -22.24
C LEU A 17 -19.69 17.64 -22.11
N ILE A 18 -18.93 16.65 -22.59
CA ILE A 18 -17.48 16.55 -22.34
C ILE A 18 -16.70 17.62 -23.10
N GLY A 19 -16.91 17.72 -24.41
CA GLY A 19 -16.21 18.70 -25.26
C GLY A 19 -16.50 20.13 -24.85
N GLY A 20 -17.76 20.44 -24.56
CA GLY A 20 -18.21 21.76 -24.10
C GLY A 20 -17.63 22.11 -22.74
N SER A 21 -17.64 21.17 -21.79
CA SER A 21 -17.00 21.35 -20.49
C SER A 21 -15.51 21.61 -20.62
N LEU A 22 -14.82 20.88 -21.51
CA LEU A 22 -13.39 21.06 -21.76
C LEU A 22 -13.10 22.42 -22.40
N ALA A 23 -13.85 22.80 -23.42
CA ALA A 23 -13.74 24.12 -24.03
C ALA A 23 -13.91 25.24 -22.98
N SER A 24 -14.96 25.16 -22.16
CA SER A 24 -15.22 26.13 -21.09
C SER A 24 -14.10 26.16 -20.03
N ALA A 25 -13.57 24.99 -19.62
CA ALA A 25 -12.48 24.90 -18.66
C ALA A 25 -11.19 25.53 -19.21
N ILE A 26 -10.84 25.23 -20.47
CA ILE A 26 -9.64 25.77 -21.15
C ILE A 26 -9.72 27.30 -21.21
N ARG A 27 -10.88 27.85 -21.60
CA ARG A 27 -11.08 29.31 -21.66
C ARG A 27 -10.99 29.93 -20.28
N ARG A 28 -11.71 29.39 -19.29
CA ARG A 28 -11.78 29.94 -17.94
C ARG A 28 -10.40 30.00 -17.27
N GLN A 29 -9.55 29.01 -17.54
CA GLN A 29 -8.22 28.89 -16.96
C GLN A 29 -7.11 29.51 -17.82
N GLY A 30 -7.45 30.12 -18.96
CA GLY A 30 -6.48 30.74 -19.86
C GLY A 30 -5.46 29.75 -20.44
N LEU A 31 -5.85 28.48 -20.62
CA LEU A 31 -4.95 27.43 -21.10
C LEU A 31 -4.68 27.52 -22.61
N ALA A 32 -5.50 28.25 -23.35
CA ALA A 32 -5.30 28.54 -24.76
C ALA A 32 -5.58 30.02 -25.08
N GLU A 33 -4.94 30.55 -26.14
CA GLU A 33 -5.27 31.91 -26.63
C GLU A 33 -6.63 31.94 -27.33
N ILE A 34 -6.94 30.89 -28.09
CA ILE A 34 -8.19 30.74 -28.85
C ILE A 34 -8.72 29.31 -28.66
N VAL A 35 -9.97 29.20 -28.20
CA VAL A 35 -10.74 27.95 -28.22
C VAL A 35 -11.78 28.01 -29.32
N THR A 36 -11.63 27.17 -30.34
CA THR A 36 -12.59 27.00 -31.43
C THR A 36 -13.26 25.63 -31.33
N GLY A 37 -14.40 25.45 -31.98
CA GLY A 37 -15.09 24.17 -31.96
C GLY A 37 -16.02 23.95 -33.14
N PHE A 38 -16.33 22.69 -33.39
CA PHE A 38 -17.25 22.27 -34.43
C PHE A 38 -18.19 21.18 -33.90
N ASP A 39 -19.46 21.24 -34.26
CA ASP A 39 -20.44 20.19 -33.98
C ASP A 39 -21.22 19.87 -35.27
N ALA A 40 -21.55 18.59 -35.47
CA ALA A 40 -22.39 18.19 -36.59
C ALA A 40 -23.82 18.76 -36.48
N ARG A 41 -24.25 19.09 -35.26
CA ARG A 41 -25.53 19.71 -34.96
C ARG A 41 -25.39 21.24 -34.88
N ALA A 42 -25.89 21.93 -35.90
CA ALA A 42 -25.77 23.38 -36.02
C ALA A 42 -26.42 24.15 -34.85
N ASP A 43 -27.47 23.59 -34.25
CA ASP A 43 -28.14 24.13 -33.06
C ASP A 43 -27.25 24.06 -31.81
N GLU A 44 -26.47 22.99 -31.63
CA GLU A 44 -25.52 22.87 -30.50
C GLU A 44 -24.33 23.80 -30.68
N LEU A 45 -23.84 23.98 -31.91
CA LEU A 45 -22.77 24.93 -32.22
C LEU A 45 -23.21 26.37 -31.94
N ALA A 46 -24.40 26.75 -32.40
CA ALA A 46 -24.98 28.07 -32.13
C ALA A 46 -25.19 28.30 -30.62
N LEU A 47 -25.65 27.28 -29.91
CA LEU A 47 -25.88 27.36 -28.47
C LEU A 47 -24.56 27.41 -27.67
N GLY A 48 -23.52 26.69 -28.10
CA GLY A 48 -22.19 26.79 -27.50
C GLY A 48 -21.60 28.21 -27.65
N ALA A 49 -21.86 28.86 -28.78
CA ALA A 49 -21.50 30.26 -28.99
C ALA A 49 -22.25 31.20 -28.03
N GLU A 50 -23.58 31.04 -27.94
CA GLU A 50 -24.44 31.84 -27.05
C GLU A 50 -24.03 31.71 -25.57
N LEU A 51 -23.67 30.49 -25.14
CA LEU A 51 -23.24 30.20 -23.78
C LEU A 51 -21.80 30.62 -23.49
N GLY A 52 -21.08 31.16 -24.47
CA GLY A 52 -19.68 31.53 -24.32
C GLY A 52 -18.78 30.32 -24.05
N VAL A 53 -19.03 29.19 -24.70
CA VAL A 53 -18.17 28.00 -24.61
C VAL A 53 -16.94 28.13 -25.53
N LEU A 54 -17.05 28.89 -26.62
CA LEU A 54 -16.03 29.07 -27.65
C LEU A 54 -15.62 30.54 -27.80
N ASP A 55 -14.37 30.79 -28.20
CA ASP A 55 -13.87 32.10 -28.65
C ASP A 55 -14.19 32.35 -30.14
N ASP A 56 -14.17 31.28 -30.94
CA ASP A 56 -14.34 31.31 -32.40
C ASP A 56 -15.29 30.20 -32.85
N VAL A 57 -16.24 30.54 -33.73
CA VAL A 57 -17.31 29.63 -34.22
C VAL A 57 -17.20 29.53 -35.74
N PRO A 58 -16.42 28.56 -36.24
CA PRO A 58 -16.09 28.43 -37.65
C PRO A 58 -17.29 27.95 -38.48
N ALA A 59 -17.34 28.34 -39.75
CA ALA A 59 -18.41 27.95 -40.67
C ALA A 59 -18.25 26.52 -41.21
N SER A 60 -17.06 25.92 -41.05
CA SER A 60 -16.76 24.55 -41.48
C SER A 60 -15.72 23.89 -40.57
N LEU A 61 -15.69 22.55 -40.57
CA LEU A 61 -14.69 21.77 -39.85
C LEU A 61 -13.26 22.07 -40.33
N GLU A 62 -13.07 22.33 -41.62
CA GLU A 62 -11.80 22.80 -42.18
C GLU A 62 -11.29 24.05 -41.45
N GLN A 63 -12.16 25.06 -41.27
CA GLN A 63 -11.79 26.31 -40.59
C GLN A 63 -11.54 26.11 -39.09
N ALA A 64 -12.22 25.14 -38.46
CA ALA A 64 -12.00 24.79 -37.06
C ALA A 64 -10.60 24.19 -36.87
N VAL A 65 -10.25 23.21 -37.70
CA VAL A 65 -9.02 22.41 -37.57
C VAL A 65 -7.79 23.18 -38.06
N SER A 66 -7.89 23.92 -39.17
CA SER A 66 -6.76 24.62 -39.78
C SER A 66 -6.10 25.59 -38.81
N GLY A 67 -4.80 25.39 -38.57
CA GLY A 67 -4.00 26.24 -37.68
C GLY A 67 -4.20 25.98 -36.19
N SER A 68 -4.88 24.89 -35.81
CA SER A 68 -4.98 24.46 -34.42
C SER A 68 -3.77 23.62 -34.01
N ASP A 69 -3.17 23.96 -32.86
CA ASP A 69 -2.03 23.23 -32.30
C ASP A 69 -2.50 21.98 -31.52
N LEU A 70 -3.77 21.98 -31.10
CA LEU A 70 -4.44 20.86 -30.44
C LEU A 70 -5.82 20.64 -31.07
N VAL A 71 -6.12 19.40 -31.44
CA VAL A 71 -7.46 18.96 -31.84
C VAL A 71 -7.93 17.87 -30.89
N VAL A 72 -9.10 18.07 -30.29
CA VAL A 72 -9.75 17.11 -29.38
C VAL A 72 -10.99 16.54 -30.06
N LEU A 73 -11.05 15.21 -30.17
CA LEU A 73 -12.24 14.51 -30.66
C LEU A 73 -13.14 14.10 -29.49
N ALA A 74 -14.23 14.83 -29.31
CA ALA A 74 -15.28 14.61 -28.33
C ALA A 74 -16.60 14.17 -28.99
N VAL A 75 -16.48 13.16 -29.84
CA VAL A 75 -17.59 12.55 -30.59
C VAL A 75 -17.86 11.12 -30.11
N PRO A 76 -19.06 10.56 -30.38
CA PRO A 76 -19.33 9.15 -30.09
C PRO A 76 -18.27 8.23 -30.69
N VAL A 77 -17.89 7.17 -29.96
CA VAL A 77 -16.75 6.30 -30.31
C VAL A 77 -16.85 5.68 -31.70
N ARG A 78 -18.06 5.47 -32.24
CA ARG A 78 -18.27 4.96 -33.61
C ARG A 78 -18.22 6.03 -34.70
N ALA A 79 -18.32 7.31 -34.34
CA ALA A 79 -18.17 8.43 -35.27
C ALA A 79 -16.70 8.84 -35.47
N THR A 80 -15.82 8.40 -34.57
CA THR A 80 -14.38 8.71 -34.56
C THR A 80 -13.73 8.56 -35.93
N ARG A 81 -13.84 7.40 -36.59
CA ARG A 81 -13.25 7.17 -37.91
C ARG A 81 -13.67 8.21 -38.95
N THR A 82 -14.98 8.42 -39.09
CA THR A 82 -15.53 9.37 -40.05
C THR A 82 -15.05 10.79 -39.77
N VAL A 83 -14.94 11.17 -38.49
CA VAL A 83 -14.41 12.49 -38.10
C VAL A 83 -12.91 12.59 -38.37
N LEU A 84 -12.13 11.54 -38.08
CA LEU A 84 -10.70 11.50 -38.42
C LEU A 84 -10.47 11.66 -39.93
N GLU A 85 -11.28 11.02 -40.77
CA GLU A 85 -11.22 11.16 -42.23
C GLU A 85 -11.45 12.62 -42.69
N GLN A 86 -12.31 13.35 -41.98
CA GLN A 86 -12.60 14.75 -42.26
C GLN A 86 -11.56 15.72 -41.66
N VAL A 87 -10.96 15.38 -40.52
CA VAL A 87 -9.96 16.19 -39.81
C VAL A 87 -8.57 16.06 -40.45
N LYS A 88 -8.17 14.84 -40.85
CA LYS A 88 -6.82 14.53 -41.37
C LYS A 88 -6.32 15.50 -42.46
N PRO A 89 -7.11 15.89 -43.49
CA PRO A 89 -6.62 16.77 -44.56
C PRO A 89 -6.19 18.17 -44.08
N TRP A 90 -6.66 18.60 -42.92
CA TRP A 90 -6.50 19.96 -42.40
C TRP A 90 -5.64 20.03 -41.13
N LEU A 91 -5.29 18.87 -40.57
CA LEU A 91 -4.48 18.76 -39.37
C LEU A 91 -3.02 19.12 -39.68
N ALA A 92 -2.43 20.06 -38.93
CA ALA A 92 -1.04 20.43 -39.11
C ALA A 92 -0.11 19.26 -38.72
N PRO A 93 1.05 19.07 -39.38
CA PRO A 93 1.97 17.95 -39.09
C PRO A 93 2.48 17.91 -37.64
N ASP A 94 2.54 19.06 -36.98
CA ASP A 94 2.99 19.24 -35.60
C ASP A 94 1.83 19.38 -34.59
N ALA A 95 0.57 19.35 -35.04
CA ALA A 95 -0.58 19.43 -34.17
C ALA A 95 -0.72 18.17 -33.29
N LEU A 96 -1.12 18.39 -32.03
CA LEU A 96 -1.48 17.32 -31.11
C LEU A 96 -2.92 16.88 -31.40
N LEU A 97 -3.14 15.58 -31.50
CA LEU A 97 -4.47 14.99 -31.65
C LEU A 97 -4.78 14.10 -30.46
N THR A 98 -5.93 14.31 -29.84
CA THR A 98 -6.40 13.50 -28.71
C THR A 98 -7.90 13.24 -28.83
N ASP A 99 -8.39 12.29 -28.06
CA ASP A 99 -9.80 11.97 -27.92
C ASP A 99 -10.21 12.01 -26.45
N VAL A 100 -11.52 11.88 -26.21
CA VAL A 100 -12.11 11.73 -24.87
C VAL A 100 -12.98 10.48 -24.75
N GLY A 101 -12.92 9.57 -25.73
CA GLY A 101 -13.80 8.41 -25.82
C GLY A 101 -13.48 7.34 -24.78
N SER A 102 -14.44 6.47 -24.48
CA SER A 102 -14.30 5.45 -23.42
C SER A 102 -13.58 4.17 -23.85
N THR A 103 -13.15 4.05 -25.11
CA THR A 103 -12.49 2.85 -25.66
C THR A 103 -11.27 3.23 -26.48
N LYS A 104 -10.08 2.78 -26.06
CA LYS A 104 -8.80 3.24 -26.62
C LYS A 104 -8.34 2.39 -27.79
N SER A 105 -8.54 1.07 -27.75
CA SER A 105 -8.13 0.17 -28.83
C SER A 105 -8.85 0.49 -30.14
N SER A 106 -10.14 0.84 -30.06
CA SER A 106 -10.92 1.26 -31.24
C SER A 106 -10.42 2.58 -31.82
N PHE A 107 -10.11 3.56 -30.96
CA PHE A 107 -9.56 4.85 -31.41
C PHE A 107 -8.22 4.66 -32.12
N ILE A 108 -7.30 3.86 -31.56
CA ILE A 108 -6.02 3.55 -32.19
C ILE A 108 -6.19 2.82 -33.52
N ALA A 109 -7.12 1.87 -33.61
CA ALA A 109 -7.43 1.18 -34.86
C ALA A 109 -7.94 2.15 -35.94
N ASP A 110 -8.81 3.10 -35.56
CA ASP A 110 -9.33 4.12 -36.48
C ASP A 110 -8.23 5.09 -36.93
N VAL A 111 -7.35 5.54 -36.02
CA VAL A 111 -6.18 6.36 -36.37
C VAL A 111 -5.29 5.63 -37.36
N GLN A 112 -4.92 4.37 -37.07
CA GLN A 112 -4.08 3.57 -37.97
C GLN A 112 -4.73 3.40 -39.35
N ALA A 113 -6.05 3.17 -39.40
CA ALA A 113 -6.78 3.00 -40.66
C ALA A 113 -6.83 4.29 -41.50
N VAL A 114 -6.94 5.46 -40.85
CA VAL A 114 -7.07 6.75 -41.53
C VAL A 114 -5.71 7.35 -41.87
N PHE A 115 -4.73 7.27 -40.96
CA PHE A 115 -3.40 7.87 -41.13
C PHE A 115 -2.42 6.94 -41.86
N GLY A 116 -2.62 5.62 -41.76
CA GLY A 116 -1.70 4.60 -42.30
C GLY A 116 -0.52 4.27 -41.37
N GLU A 117 -0.36 5.05 -40.31
CA GLU A 117 0.62 4.90 -39.24
C GLU A 117 0.03 5.47 -37.93
N LEU A 118 0.76 5.34 -36.83
CA LEU A 118 0.42 5.96 -35.54
C LEU A 118 1.35 7.16 -35.32
N PRO A 119 0.93 8.40 -35.59
CA PRO A 119 1.80 9.56 -35.42
C PRO A 119 2.18 9.77 -33.95
N PRO A 120 3.43 10.19 -33.64
CA PRO A 120 3.91 10.42 -32.26
C PRO A 120 3.09 11.42 -31.44
N ARG A 121 2.35 12.32 -32.09
CA ARG A 121 1.53 13.37 -31.47
C ARG A 121 0.05 13.01 -31.34
N VAL A 122 -0.31 11.76 -31.62
CA VAL A 122 -1.62 11.20 -31.28
C VAL A 122 -1.55 10.58 -29.88
N ILE A 123 -2.22 11.20 -28.92
CA ILE A 123 -2.22 10.76 -27.52
C ILE A 123 -3.68 10.55 -27.10
N PRO A 124 -4.18 9.30 -27.02
CA PRO A 124 -5.55 9.04 -26.61
C PRO A 124 -5.78 9.42 -25.15
N GLY A 125 -6.97 9.94 -24.84
CA GLY A 125 -7.34 10.44 -23.53
C GLY A 125 -8.75 10.02 -23.11
N HIS A 126 -8.99 9.77 -21.83
CA HIS A 126 -10.32 9.43 -21.31
C HIS A 126 -10.55 10.13 -19.97
N PRO A 127 -11.35 11.21 -19.94
CA PRO A 127 -11.78 11.81 -18.68
C PRO A 127 -12.80 10.88 -17.99
N ILE A 128 -12.50 10.46 -16.77
CA ILE A 128 -13.41 9.70 -15.90
C ILE A 128 -14.30 10.68 -15.17
N ALA A 129 -15.11 11.39 -15.94
CA ALA A 129 -16.08 12.38 -15.49
C ALA A 129 -17.30 12.33 -16.41
N GLY A 130 -18.48 12.54 -15.85
CA GLY A 130 -19.72 12.47 -16.62
C GLY A 130 -20.93 12.75 -15.75
N SER A 131 -22.05 13.02 -16.40
CA SER A 131 -23.36 13.21 -15.78
C SER A 131 -24.39 12.43 -16.58
N GLU A 132 -25.50 12.07 -15.94
CA GLU A 132 -26.72 11.59 -16.57
C GLU A 132 -27.36 12.64 -17.52
N ARG A 133 -26.89 13.89 -17.49
CA ARG A 133 -27.31 14.97 -18.40
C ARG A 133 -26.44 14.99 -19.66
N SER A 134 -27.05 15.28 -20.80
CA SER A 134 -26.41 15.31 -22.11
C SER A 134 -26.54 16.66 -22.81
N GLY A 135 -25.73 16.86 -23.86
CA GLY A 135 -25.74 18.07 -24.69
C GLY A 135 -24.95 19.25 -24.11
N ILE A 136 -24.76 20.31 -24.91
CA ILE A 136 -23.96 21.48 -24.56
C ILE A 136 -24.50 22.28 -23.38
N ARG A 137 -25.81 22.23 -23.13
CA ARG A 137 -26.44 22.87 -21.95
C ARG A 137 -25.99 22.27 -20.63
N ALA A 138 -25.51 21.02 -20.65
CA ALA A 138 -24.98 20.34 -19.48
C ALA A 138 -23.49 20.64 -19.26
N ALA A 139 -22.84 21.38 -20.16
CA ALA A 139 -21.42 21.72 -20.03
C ALA A 139 -21.15 22.45 -18.71
N ASN A 140 -20.09 22.01 -18.03
CA ASN A 140 -19.69 22.55 -16.74
C ASN A 140 -18.16 22.76 -16.76
N PRO A 141 -17.65 23.99 -16.60
CA PRO A 141 -16.21 24.25 -16.59
C PRO A 141 -15.47 23.54 -15.45
N ASP A 142 -16.17 23.14 -14.39
CA ASP A 142 -15.59 22.45 -13.24
C ASP A 142 -15.81 20.92 -13.30
N LEU A 143 -16.29 20.37 -14.44
CA LEU A 143 -16.63 18.95 -14.57
C LEU A 143 -15.46 18.02 -14.23
N PHE A 144 -14.24 18.42 -14.58
CA PHE A 144 -13.04 17.59 -14.40
C PHE A 144 -12.31 17.84 -13.08
N ALA A 145 -12.73 18.86 -12.31
CA ALA A 145 -12.11 19.18 -11.05
C ALA A 145 -12.20 17.99 -10.09
N ASN A 146 -11.07 17.59 -9.51
CA ASN A 146 -10.93 16.42 -8.64
C ASN A 146 -11.30 15.07 -9.27
N HIS A 147 -11.51 15.02 -10.59
CA HIS A 147 -11.74 13.78 -11.33
C HIS A 147 -10.45 13.28 -11.98
N LYS A 148 -10.42 12.00 -12.33
CA LYS A 148 -9.26 11.37 -12.98
C LYS A 148 -9.37 11.52 -14.50
N VAL A 149 -8.26 11.77 -15.16
CA VAL A 149 -8.12 11.68 -16.62
C VAL A 149 -7.03 10.66 -16.93
N ILE A 150 -7.34 9.70 -17.79
CA ILE A 150 -6.39 8.67 -18.19
C ILE A 150 -5.84 9.01 -19.58
N LEU A 151 -4.52 9.16 -19.69
CA LEU A 151 -3.83 9.23 -20.97
C LEU A 151 -3.22 7.85 -21.29
N THR A 152 -3.30 7.43 -22.55
CA THR A 152 -2.71 6.16 -22.99
C THR A 152 -1.65 6.37 -24.07
N PRO A 153 -0.49 7.00 -23.72
CA PRO A 153 0.55 7.26 -24.69
C PRO A 153 1.09 5.94 -25.29
N LEU A 154 1.32 5.96 -26.60
CA LEU A 154 1.96 4.86 -27.33
C LEU A 154 3.47 4.85 -27.08
N GLU A 155 4.14 3.73 -27.39
CA GLU A 155 5.60 3.61 -27.23
C GLU A 155 6.39 4.65 -28.04
N ASN A 156 5.84 5.07 -29.19
CA ASN A 156 6.43 6.08 -30.05
C ASN A 156 5.92 7.51 -29.77
N ALA A 157 5.15 7.71 -28.69
CA ALA A 157 4.58 9.03 -28.39
C ALA A 157 5.66 10.06 -28.07
N ASP A 158 5.50 11.28 -28.56
CA ASP A 158 6.38 12.42 -28.28
C ASP A 158 6.24 12.82 -26.79
N PRO A 159 7.30 12.66 -25.97
CA PRO A 159 7.23 12.95 -24.55
C PRO A 159 6.86 14.40 -24.23
N ALA A 160 7.22 15.35 -25.10
CA ALA A 160 6.89 16.76 -24.92
C ALA A 160 5.39 17.00 -25.13
N ALA A 161 4.78 16.35 -26.13
CA ALA A 161 3.34 16.41 -26.37
C ALA A 161 2.55 15.74 -25.22
N VAL A 162 3.04 14.62 -24.68
CA VAL A 162 2.44 13.98 -23.49
C VAL A 162 2.48 14.93 -22.30
N ALA A 163 3.62 15.55 -22.01
CA ALA A 163 3.74 16.51 -20.92
C ALA A 163 2.82 17.74 -21.12
N GLN A 164 2.70 18.22 -22.36
CA GLN A 164 1.83 19.35 -22.69
C GLN A 164 0.35 19.01 -22.48
N LEU A 165 -0.11 17.82 -22.92
CA LEU A 165 -1.48 17.36 -22.71
C LEU A 165 -1.78 17.08 -21.24
N THR A 166 -0.82 16.54 -20.48
CA THR A 166 -0.93 16.38 -19.03
C THR A 166 -1.18 17.72 -18.35
N ARG A 167 -0.39 18.75 -18.66
CA ARG A 167 -0.56 20.10 -18.11
C ARG A 167 -1.90 20.72 -18.46
N LEU A 168 -2.46 20.42 -19.63
CA LEU A 168 -3.80 20.88 -20.01
C LEU A 168 -4.84 20.34 -19.04
N TRP A 169 -4.86 19.02 -18.85
CA TRP A 169 -5.83 18.36 -17.98
C TRP A 169 -5.65 18.74 -16.51
N GLU A 170 -4.41 18.82 -16.02
CA GLU A 170 -4.11 19.32 -14.67
C GLU A 170 -4.58 20.77 -14.50
N GLY A 171 -4.44 21.60 -15.54
CA GLY A 171 -4.96 22.96 -15.56
C GLY A 171 -6.49 23.05 -15.43
N THR A 172 -7.22 22.00 -15.81
CA THR A 172 -8.67 21.90 -15.57
C THR A 172 -9.04 21.42 -14.16
N GLY A 173 -8.04 21.17 -13.30
CA GLY A 173 -8.21 20.62 -11.95
C GLY A 173 -8.30 19.09 -11.89
N ALA A 174 -8.03 18.41 -13.00
CA ALA A 174 -8.06 16.95 -13.05
C ALA A 174 -6.76 16.32 -12.55
N ARG A 175 -6.84 15.08 -12.05
CA ARG A 175 -5.67 14.25 -11.75
C ARG A 175 -5.37 13.35 -12.95
N VAL A 176 -4.20 13.56 -13.58
CA VAL A 176 -3.81 12.78 -14.76
C VAL A 176 -3.11 11.48 -14.35
N LEU A 177 -3.52 10.38 -14.98
CA LEU A 177 -2.94 9.05 -14.85
C LEU A 177 -2.52 8.54 -16.24
N THR A 178 -1.54 7.64 -16.29
CA THR A 178 -1.12 7.00 -17.54
C THR A 178 -1.22 5.47 -17.45
N MET A 179 -1.60 4.83 -18.55
CA MET A 179 -1.57 3.37 -18.69
C MET A 179 -1.52 2.95 -20.16
N SER A 180 -1.29 1.67 -20.43
CA SER A 180 -1.33 1.16 -21.81
C SER A 180 -2.77 1.11 -22.36
N VAL A 181 -2.90 1.17 -23.68
CA VAL A 181 -4.18 1.09 -24.41
C VAL A 181 -4.95 -0.19 -24.05
N ALA A 182 -4.27 -1.34 -24.09
CA ALA A 182 -4.90 -2.62 -23.79
C ALA A 182 -5.35 -2.71 -22.32
N TYR A 183 -4.51 -2.26 -21.39
CA TYR A 183 -4.83 -2.29 -19.97
C TYR A 183 -6.00 -1.36 -19.62
N HIS A 184 -6.06 -0.18 -20.25
CA HIS A 184 -7.22 0.72 -20.11
C HIS A 184 -8.52 -0.02 -20.44
N ASP A 185 -8.62 -0.60 -21.62
CA ASP A 185 -9.86 -1.24 -22.07
C ASP A 185 -10.26 -2.43 -21.19
N GLU A 186 -9.29 -3.18 -20.65
CA GLU A 186 -9.53 -4.25 -19.68
C GLU A 186 -10.04 -3.74 -18.33
N VAL A 187 -9.40 -2.70 -17.77
CA VAL A 187 -9.81 -2.09 -16.50
C VAL A 187 -11.21 -1.49 -16.61
N LEU A 188 -11.50 -0.76 -17.69
CA LEU A 188 -12.80 -0.12 -17.88
C LEU A 188 -13.90 -1.13 -18.19
N ALA A 189 -13.57 -2.26 -18.85
CA ALA A 189 -14.51 -3.36 -19.00
C ALA A 189 -15.00 -3.87 -17.64
N ALA A 190 -14.10 -4.07 -16.67
CA ALA A 190 -14.45 -4.58 -15.35
C ALA A 190 -15.08 -3.54 -14.42
N THR A 191 -14.59 -2.29 -14.45
CA THR A 191 -14.95 -1.26 -13.47
C THR A 191 -16.09 -0.33 -13.92
N SER A 192 -16.37 -0.27 -15.22
CA SER A 192 -17.39 0.60 -15.80
C SER A 192 -18.40 -0.18 -16.64
N HIS A 193 -17.95 -0.93 -17.64
CA HIS A 193 -18.84 -1.53 -18.63
C HIS A 193 -19.69 -2.68 -18.05
N LEU A 194 -19.07 -3.63 -17.33
CA LEU A 194 -19.80 -4.73 -16.72
C LEU A 194 -20.85 -4.24 -15.69
N PRO A 195 -20.55 -3.31 -14.77
CA PRO A 195 -21.57 -2.73 -13.89
C PRO A 195 -22.77 -2.16 -14.65
N HIS A 196 -22.56 -1.40 -15.73
CA HIS A 196 -23.66 -0.86 -16.55
C HIS A 196 -24.45 -1.98 -17.21
N LEU A 197 -23.78 -2.99 -17.77
CA LEU A 197 -24.44 -4.12 -18.41
C LEU A 197 -25.32 -4.90 -17.41
N ILE A 198 -24.80 -5.17 -16.21
CA ILE A 198 -25.56 -5.85 -15.15
C ILE A 198 -26.74 -4.98 -14.69
N ALA A 199 -26.55 -3.67 -14.56
CA ALA A 199 -27.63 -2.75 -14.19
C ALA A 199 -28.74 -2.74 -15.26
N PHE A 200 -28.40 -2.64 -16.55
CA PHE A 200 -29.36 -2.74 -17.66
C PHE A 200 -30.08 -4.09 -17.64
N SER A 201 -29.33 -5.19 -17.54
CA SER A 201 -29.89 -6.55 -17.52
C SER A 201 -30.83 -6.78 -16.35
N LEU A 202 -30.49 -6.28 -15.16
CA LEU A 202 -31.33 -6.42 -13.97
C LEU A 202 -32.65 -5.65 -14.10
N VAL A 203 -32.59 -4.41 -14.58
CA VAL A 203 -33.79 -3.58 -14.81
C VAL A 203 -34.68 -4.22 -15.88
N ASP A 204 -34.10 -4.68 -16.99
CA ASP A 204 -34.82 -5.33 -18.08
C ASP A 204 -35.47 -6.66 -17.65
N THR A 205 -34.75 -7.48 -16.88
CA THR A 205 -35.27 -8.75 -16.35
C THR A 205 -36.51 -8.53 -15.48
N LEU A 206 -36.46 -7.57 -14.55
CA LEU A 206 -37.59 -7.28 -13.67
C LEU A 206 -38.74 -6.56 -14.38
N ALA A 207 -38.44 -5.76 -15.40
CA ALA A 207 -39.47 -5.12 -16.22
C ALA A 207 -40.29 -6.14 -17.04
N GLY A 208 -39.69 -7.29 -17.37
CA GLY A 208 -40.31 -8.37 -18.11
C GLY A 208 -41.18 -9.34 -17.29
N GLU A 209 -41.23 -9.23 -15.96
CA GLU A 209 -42.06 -10.10 -15.10
C GLU A 209 -43.51 -9.59 -14.98
N ASP A 210 -44.48 -10.51 -14.95
CA ASP A 210 -45.93 -10.23 -14.98
C ASP A 210 -46.44 -9.41 -13.75
N GLU A 211 -45.65 -9.30 -12.67
CA GLU A 211 -45.94 -8.54 -11.44
C GLU A 211 -45.11 -7.24 -11.27
N ASN A 212 -44.69 -6.65 -12.40
CA ASN A 212 -43.82 -5.47 -12.49
C ASN A 212 -44.13 -4.34 -11.47
N MET A 213 -45.40 -4.01 -11.24
CA MET A 213 -45.79 -2.88 -10.36
C MET A 213 -45.47 -3.09 -8.87
N ASP A 214 -45.54 -4.33 -8.36
CA ASP A 214 -45.27 -4.60 -6.95
C ASP A 214 -43.76 -4.76 -6.69
N ILE A 215 -43.01 -5.32 -7.63
CA ILE A 215 -41.54 -5.46 -7.55
C ILE A 215 -40.85 -4.10 -7.40
N PHE A 216 -41.23 -3.11 -8.23
CA PHE A 216 -40.67 -1.75 -8.12
C PHE A 216 -41.21 -0.99 -6.89
N ARG A 217 -42.39 -1.35 -6.37
CA ARG A 217 -42.97 -0.73 -5.16
C ARG A 217 -42.25 -1.14 -3.88
N TYR A 218 -41.70 -2.35 -3.83
CA TYR A 218 -40.92 -2.87 -2.70
C TYR A 218 -39.40 -2.71 -2.86
N ALA A 219 -38.94 -2.17 -3.98
CA ALA A 219 -37.53 -1.89 -4.21
C ALA A 219 -36.99 -0.88 -3.18
N ALA A 220 -36.08 -1.34 -2.31
CA ALA A 220 -35.44 -0.51 -1.30
C ALA A 220 -34.31 0.35 -1.90
N GLY A 221 -33.70 1.22 -1.07
CA GLY A 221 -32.61 2.12 -1.48
C GLY A 221 -31.47 1.42 -2.22
N GLY A 222 -31.10 0.19 -1.82
CA GLY A 222 -30.04 -0.58 -2.48
C GLY A 222 -30.33 -0.92 -3.94
N PHE A 223 -31.59 -1.19 -4.31
CA PHE A 223 -31.96 -1.42 -5.71
C PHE A 223 -31.79 -0.13 -6.52
N ARG A 224 -32.33 0.98 -6.01
CA ARG A 224 -32.22 2.30 -6.66
C ARG A 224 -30.76 2.72 -6.86
N ASP A 225 -29.91 2.50 -5.85
CA ASP A 225 -28.51 2.92 -5.93
C ASP A 225 -27.72 2.04 -6.90
N PHE A 226 -28.01 0.73 -6.97
CA PHE A 226 -27.39 -0.20 -7.90
C PHE A 226 -27.83 0.05 -9.36
N THR A 227 -29.12 0.30 -9.60
CA THR A 227 -29.67 0.51 -10.95
C THR A 227 -29.63 1.95 -11.43
N ARG A 228 -29.17 2.91 -10.61
CA ARG A 228 -29.04 4.34 -10.97
C ARG A 228 -28.35 4.55 -12.32
N ILE A 229 -27.31 3.78 -12.59
CA ILE A 229 -26.48 3.90 -13.79
C ILE A 229 -27.16 3.36 -15.06
N ALA A 230 -28.23 2.56 -14.94
CA ALA A 230 -29.04 2.13 -16.08
C ALA A 230 -29.87 3.27 -16.71
N ALA A 231 -29.94 4.44 -16.08
CA ALA A 231 -30.54 5.65 -16.67
C ALA A 231 -29.63 6.33 -17.71
N SER A 232 -28.41 5.82 -17.92
CA SER A 232 -27.46 6.35 -18.91
C SER A 232 -27.93 6.14 -20.35
N ASP A 233 -27.37 6.91 -21.29
CA ASP A 233 -27.76 6.86 -22.70
C ASP A 233 -27.53 5.48 -23.35
N PRO A 234 -28.58 4.81 -23.87
CA PRO A 234 -28.47 3.44 -24.37
C PRO A 234 -27.69 3.35 -25.69
N VAL A 235 -27.64 4.40 -26.51
CA VAL A 235 -26.90 4.41 -27.78
C VAL A 235 -25.40 4.48 -27.51
N MET A 236 -24.99 5.34 -26.59
CA MET A 236 -23.60 5.45 -26.13
C MET A 236 -23.10 4.11 -25.57
N TRP A 237 -23.90 3.47 -24.70
CA TRP A 237 -23.54 2.20 -24.09
C TRP A 237 -23.51 1.04 -25.08
N HIS A 238 -24.47 0.99 -26.01
CA HIS A 238 -24.42 0.07 -27.16
C HIS A 238 -23.09 0.17 -27.91
N ASP A 239 -22.66 1.40 -28.22
CA ASP A 239 -21.43 1.64 -28.96
C ASP A 239 -20.19 1.21 -28.16
N ILE A 240 -20.12 1.55 -26.87
CA ILE A 240 -19.04 1.15 -25.96
C ILE A 240 -18.89 -0.37 -25.89
N PHE A 241 -20.00 -1.12 -25.75
CA PHE A 241 -19.95 -2.58 -25.69
C PHE A 241 -19.44 -3.20 -26.99
N LEU A 242 -19.78 -2.61 -28.14
CA LEU A 242 -19.31 -3.10 -29.44
C LEU A 242 -17.85 -2.73 -29.71
N THR A 243 -17.38 -1.56 -29.27
CA THR A 243 -16.00 -1.13 -29.50
C THR A 243 -15.01 -1.73 -28.50
N ASN A 244 -15.46 -2.13 -27.30
CA ASN A 244 -14.65 -2.88 -26.33
C ASN A 244 -15.11 -4.33 -26.13
N ARG A 245 -15.61 -4.95 -27.20
CA ARG A 245 -16.26 -6.26 -27.18
C ARG A 245 -15.44 -7.33 -26.47
N ASP A 246 -14.17 -7.48 -26.85
CA ASP A 246 -13.39 -8.64 -26.41
C ASP A 246 -13.06 -8.58 -24.90
N ALA A 247 -12.79 -7.40 -24.34
CA ALA A 247 -12.57 -7.25 -22.90
C ALA A 247 -13.88 -7.37 -22.10
N VAL A 248 -14.98 -6.84 -22.64
CA VAL A 248 -16.32 -6.97 -22.05
C VAL A 248 -16.74 -8.45 -21.98
N LEU A 249 -16.55 -9.23 -23.05
CA LEU A 249 -16.86 -10.66 -23.05
C LEU A 249 -16.04 -11.43 -22.00
N ARG A 250 -14.72 -11.16 -21.91
CA ARG A 250 -13.86 -11.80 -20.89
C ARG A 250 -14.37 -11.59 -19.46
N VAL A 251 -14.81 -10.38 -19.14
CA VAL A 251 -15.30 -10.08 -17.78
C VAL A 251 -16.72 -10.62 -17.55
N ILE A 252 -17.58 -10.66 -18.57
CA ILE A 252 -18.89 -11.34 -18.50
C ILE A 252 -18.71 -12.82 -18.19
N ASP A 253 -17.79 -13.50 -18.88
CA ASP A 253 -17.51 -14.92 -18.66
C ASP A 253 -16.98 -15.17 -17.24
N HIS A 254 -16.17 -14.26 -16.72
CA HIS A 254 -15.71 -14.32 -15.33
C HIS A 254 -16.86 -14.14 -14.34
N PHE A 255 -17.66 -13.10 -14.50
CA PHE A 255 -18.80 -12.81 -13.63
C PHE A 255 -19.83 -13.95 -13.65
N THR A 256 -20.11 -14.51 -14.82
CA THR A 256 -21.06 -15.62 -14.98
C THR A 256 -20.60 -16.88 -14.23
N ARG A 257 -19.29 -17.17 -14.25
CA ARG A 257 -18.72 -18.27 -13.45
C ARG A 257 -18.88 -18.03 -11.95
N ASP A 258 -18.47 -16.85 -11.47
CA ASP A 258 -18.57 -16.48 -10.04
C ASP A 258 -20.05 -16.49 -9.56
N LEU A 259 -20.99 -16.01 -10.39
CA LEU A 259 -22.43 -16.07 -10.10
C LEU A 259 -22.96 -17.52 -10.14
N GLY A 260 -22.42 -18.36 -11.03
CA GLY A 260 -22.73 -19.79 -11.08
C GLY A 260 -22.30 -20.56 -9.83
N GLU A 261 -21.15 -20.19 -9.24
CA GLU A 261 -20.69 -20.72 -7.94
C GLU A 261 -21.68 -20.35 -6.83
N LEU A 262 -22.07 -19.07 -6.74
CA LEU A 262 -23.06 -18.60 -5.76
C LEU A 262 -24.41 -19.31 -5.94
N ARG A 263 -24.90 -19.42 -7.17
CA ARG A 263 -26.15 -20.14 -7.48
C ARG A 263 -26.08 -21.59 -7.04
N SER A 264 -24.94 -22.25 -7.25
CA SER A 264 -24.73 -23.64 -6.86
C SER A 264 -24.68 -23.80 -5.34
N ALA A 265 -23.98 -22.90 -4.64
CA ALA A 265 -23.92 -22.88 -3.18
C ALA A 265 -25.30 -22.65 -2.53
N ILE A 266 -26.11 -21.76 -3.11
CA ILE A 266 -27.50 -21.54 -2.67
C ILE A 266 -28.32 -22.83 -2.88
N ALA A 267 -28.24 -23.43 -4.08
CA ALA A 267 -29.00 -24.62 -4.42
C ALA A 267 -28.64 -25.84 -3.54
N SER A 268 -27.39 -25.94 -3.08
CA SER A 268 -26.92 -27.02 -2.21
C SER A 268 -27.00 -26.70 -0.71
N GLY A 269 -27.34 -25.47 -0.32
CA GLY A 269 -27.31 -25.03 1.08
C GLY A 269 -25.91 -24.87 1.67
N ASP A 270 -24.88 -24.67 0.83
CA ASP A 270 -23.48 -24.50 1.26
C ASP A 270 -23.22 -23.11 1.83
N GLY A 271 -23.52 -22.95 3.13
CA GLY A 271 -23.30 -21.71 3.86
C GLY A 271 -21.83 -21.30 3.99
N ALA A 272 -20.88 -22.25 3.96
CA ALA A 272 -19.46 -21.95 4.10
C ALA A 272 -18.93 -21.22 2.86
N THR A 273 -19.29 -21.70 1.67
CA THR A 273 -18.95 -21.02 0.41
C THR A 273 -19.58 -19.63 0.33
N LEU A 274 -20.85 -19.48 0.74
CA LEU A 274 -21.51 -18.17 0.78
C LEU A 274 -20.77 -17.19 1.69
N LEU A 275 -20.46 -17.60 2.92
CA LEU A 275 -19.75 -16.76 3.89
C LEU A 275 -18.37 -16.38 3.38
N LYS A 276 -17.64 -17.30 2.77
CA LYS A 276 -16.32 -17.05 2.14
C LYS A 276 -16.42 -15.97 1.06
N VAL A 277 -17.38 -16.11 0.13
CA VAL A 277 -17.55 -15.15 -0.98
C VAL A 277 -17.96 -13.77 -0.44
N PHE A 278 -18.90 -13.72 0.51
CA PHE A 278 -19.38 -12.46 1.09
C PHE A 278 -18.31 -11.75 1.91
N SER A 279 -17.54 -12.47 2.73
CA SER A 279 -16.42 -11.91 3.49
C SER A 279 -15.34 -11.35 2.57
N ARG A 280 -15.00 -12.06 1.48
CA ARG A 280 -14.06 -11.56 0.47
C ARG A 280 -14.59 -10.30 -0.22
N ALA A 281 -15.87 -10.28 -0.60
CA ALA A 281 -16.49 -9.12 -1.23
C ALA A 281 -16.56 -7.90 -0.29
N LYS A 282 -16.90 -8.12 0.99
CA LYS A 282 -16.88 -7.08 2.03
C LYS A 282 -15.47 -6.51 2.22
N ALA A 283 -14.48 -7.37 2.40
CA ALA A 283 -13.08 -6.96 2.57
C ALA A 283 -12.56 -6.18 1.36
N ALA A 284 -12.84 -6.65 0.15
CA ALA A 284 -12.46 -5.95 -1.09
C ALA A 284 -13.12 -4.56 -1.18
N ARG A 285 -14.40 -4.45 -0.78
CA ARG A 285 -15.11 -3.16 -0.74
C ARG A 285 -14.52 -2.22 0.31
N GLU A 286 -14.30 -2.69 1.53
CA GLU A 286 -13.73 -1.86 2.61
C GLU A 286 -12.34 -1.37 2.26
N HIS A 287 -11.52 -2.24 1.69
CA HIS A 287 -10.23 -1.90 1.13
C HIS A 287 -10.34 -0.84 0.03
N PHE A 288 -11.27 -1.01 -0.92
CA PHE A 288 -11.49 -0.04 -2.00
C PHE A 288 -12.01 1.31 -1.46
N SER A 289 -12.88 1.29 -0.44
CA SER A 289 -13.36 2.49 0.24
C SER A 289 -12.22 3.22 0.96
N LYS A 290 -11.36 2.50 1.68
CA LYS A 290 -10.16 3.09 2.30
C LYS A 290 -9.20 3.63 1.22
N MET A 291 -9.11 2.98 0.07
CA MET A 291 -8.28 3.44 -1.05
C MET A 291 -8.83 4.71 -1.71
N LEU A 292 -10.15 4.82 -1.85
CA LEU A 292 -10.81 6.03 -2.34
C LEU A 292 -10.77 7.18 -1.34
N SER A 293 -10.76 6.89 -0.04
CA SER A 293 -10.57 7.89 1.02
C SER A 293 -9.11 8.22 1.31
N GLY A 294 -8.16 7.74 0.47
CA GLY A 294 -6.71 7.96 0.60
C GLY A 294 -6.03 7.27 1.80
N GLN A 295 -6.80 6.55 2.63
CA GLN A 295 -6.34 5.83 3.82
C GLN A 295 -5.80 4.40 3.55
N ALA A 296 -5.96 3.86 2.34
CA ALA A 296 -5.34 2.59 1.96
C ALA A 296 -4.65 2.69 0.60
N TYR A 297 -3.45 2.14 0.50
CA TYR A 297 -2.64 2.11 -0.71
C TYR A 297 -2.15 3.50 -1.13
N VAL A 298 -0.99 3.87 -0.58
CA VAL A 298 -0.09 4.81 -1.24
C VAL A 298 0.53 4.10 -2.45
N THR A 299 -0.28 3.83 -3.48
CA THR A 299 0.24 3.54 -4.82
C THR A 299 0.51 4.87 -5.51
N ASN A 300 1.76 5.30 -5.37
CA ASN A 300 2.49 6.34 -6.11
C ASN A 300 1.86 7.75 -6.27
N ASN A 301 2.63 8.70 -5.74
CA ASN A 301 2.71 10.12 -6.08
C ASN A 301 1.50 11.02 -5.77
N SER A 302 1.38 11.37 -4.49
CA SER A 302 1.29 12.78 -4.08
C SER A 302 2.12 12.96 -2.81
N LYS A 303 3.28 13.60 -2.95
CA LYS A 303 4.23 13.95 -1.89
C LYS A 303 3.61 14.94 -0.89
N GLN A 304 2.77 14.48 0.02
CA GLN A 304 2.69 15.19 1.30
C GLN A 304 3.65 14.49 2.24
N GLN A 305 4.83 15.09 2.41
CA GLN A 305 5.76 14.65 3.44
C GLN A 305 5.12 14.94 4.80
N VAL A 306 4.87 13.90 5.58
CA VAL A 306 4.53 14.03 7.00
C VAL A 306 5.76 14.52 7.74
N ILE A 307 5.59 15.59 8.52
CA ILE A 307 6.65 16.23 9.31
C ILE A 307 6.18 16.32 10.75
N PHE A 308 7.04 15.93 11.69
CA PHE A 308 6.78 16.13 13.11
C PHE A 308 7.49 17.39 13.59
N GLN A 309 6.72 18.31 14.17
CA GLN A 309 7.24 19.44 14.92
C GLN A 309 7.18 19.14 16.41
N MET A 310 8.35 19.03 17.02
CA MET A 310 8.50 18.73 18.43
C MET A 310 8.85 19.99 19.21
N GLN A 311 8.18 20.21 20.35
CA GLN A 311 8.56 21.28 21.28
C GLN A 311 9.45 20.74 22.40
N PRO A 312 10.39 21.55 22.93
CA PRO A 312 11.29 21.12 23.98
C PRO A 312 10.58 20.90 25.31
N GLY A 313 11.14 19.99 26.10
CA GLY A 313 10.68 19.64 27.44
C GLY A 313 9.34 18.90 27.49
N GLY A 314 8.87 18.66 28.70
CA GLY A 314 7.70 17.82 28.98
C GLY A 314 8.01 16.77 30.03
N SER A 315 6.98 16.07 30.48
CA SER A 315 7.12 14.89 31.32
C SER A 315 6.23 13.79 30.74
N VAL A 316 6.68 12.55 30.86
CA VAL A 316 6.02 11.39 30.28
C VAL A 316 5.33 10.63 31.40
N ASN A 317 4.01 10.73 31.46
CA ASN A 317 3.21 10.19 32.55
C ASN A 317 2.00 9.42 32.04
N GLY A 318 1.52 8.46 32.84
CA GLY A 318 0.24 7.80 32.59
C GLY A 318 0.34 6.28 32.56
N ASP A 319 -0.67 5.67 31.95
CA ASP A 319 -0.86 4.23 31.85
C ASP A 319 -1.36 3.92 30.43
N ILE A 320 -0.51 3.29 29.62
CA ILE A 320 -0.80 3.06 28.20
C ILE A 320 -0.48 1.62 27.80
N ARG A 321 -1.12 1.15 26.72
CA ARG A 321 -0.72 -0.05 25.97
C ARG A 321 -0.31 0.40 24.58
N VAL A 322 0.93 0.12 24.19
CA VAL A 322 1.39 0.36 22.82
C VAL A 322 0.82 -0.72 21.87
N PRO A 323 0.83 -0.51 20.54
CA PRO A 323 0.35 -1.48 19.57
C PRO A 323 1.05 -2.84 19.69
N GLY A 324 0.39 -3.88 19.18
CA GLY A 324 0.88 -5.26 19.25
C GLY A 324 2.21 -5.49 18.52
N ASP A 325 2.91 -6.55 18.91
CA ASP A 325 4.14 -7.00 18.28
C ASP A 325 3.93 -7.33 16.79
N LYS A 326 4.68 -6.63 15.95
CA LYS A 326 4.64 -6.80 14.49
C LYS A 326 5.01 -8.23 14.06
N SER A 327 6.05 -8.80 14.66
CA SER A 327 6.55 -10.13 14.30
C SER A 327 5.55 -11.24 14.65
N MET A 328 4.89 -11.12 15.78
CA MET A 328 3.81 -12.03 16.19
C MET A 328 2.54 -11.81 15.36
N SER A 329 2.20 -10.58 15.01
CA SER A 329 1.05 -10.27 14.16
C SER A 329 1.15 -10.94 12.78
N HIS A 330 2.33 -10.94 12.15
CA HIS A 330 2.54 -11.71 10.91
C HIS A 330 2.30 -13.21 11.11
N ARG A 331 2.85 -13.77 12.19
CA ARG A 331 2.83 -15.22 12.45
C ARG A 331 1.46 -15.71 12.92
N SER A 332 0.69 -14.90 13.63
CA SER A 332 -0.66 -15.26 14.08
C SER A 332 -1.59 -15.44 12.88
N ILE A 333 -1.50 -14.55 11.89
CA ILE A 333 -2.20 -14.70 10.61
C ILE A 333 -1.71 -15.96 9.88
N MET A 334 -0.39 -16.11 9.71
CA MET A 334 0.19 -17.22 8.95
C MET A 334 -0.18 -18.59 9.52
N LEU A 335 0.02 -18.77 10.82
CA LEU A 335 -0.23 -20.05 11.48
C LEU A 335 -1.72 -20.29 11.69
N GLY A 336 -2.49 -19.25 12.03
CA GLY A 336 -3.95 -19.34 12.15
C GLY A 336 -4.64 -19.71 10.84
N ALA A 337 -4.12 -19.23 9.70
CA ALA A 337 -4.61 -19.59 8.38
C ALA A 337 -4.34 -21.07 8.04
N LEU A 338 -3.21 -21.61 8.49
CA LEU A 338 -2.79 -23.00 8.22
C LEU A 338 -3.32 -24.00 9.26
N ALA A 339 -3.94 -23.53 10.33
CA ALA A 339 -4.45 -24.36 11.40
C ALA A 339 -5.78 -25.04 11.03
N ASP A 340 -6.05 -26.16 11.70
CA ASP A 340 -7.36 -26.79 11.73
C ASP A 340 -8.22 -26.08 12.79
N GLY A 341 -9.30 -25.40 12.38
CA GLY A 341 -10.24 -24.72 13.27
C GLY A 341 -10.24 -23.18 13.14
N VAL A 342 -10.80 -22.49 14.14
CA VAL A 342 -10.91 -21.02 14.17
C VAL A 342 -9.91 -20.46 15.17
N THR A 343 -9.02 -19.58 14.69
CA THR A 343 -8.04 -18.86 15.53
C THR A 343 -8.57 -17.46 15.81
N GLU A 344 -8.61 -17.06 17.07
CA GLU A 344 -8.96 -15.68 17.46
C GLU A 344 -7.72 -14.95 17.93
N VAL A 345 -7.45 -13.78 17.36
CA VAL A 345 -6.29 -12.95 17.66
C VAL A 345 -6.78 -11.65 18.27
N LYS A 346 -6.25 -11.28 19.44
CA LYS A 346 -6.42 -9.98 20.10
C LYS A 346 -5.09 -9.23 20.07
N GLY A 347 -5.14 -7.90 20.08
CA GLY A 347 -3.93 -7.07 20.06
C GLY A 347 -3.17 -7.11 18.72
N PHE A 348 -3.79 -7.56 17.64
CA PHE A 348 -3.17 -7.56 16.31
C PHE A 348 -2.73 -6.15 15.90
N LEU A 349 -1.50 -6.03 15.37
CA LEU A 349 -1.01 -4.77 14.85
C LEU A 349 -1.66 -4.45 13.50
N GLU A 350 -2.49 -3.41 13.47
CA GLU A 350 -3.12 -2.90 12.23
C GLU A 350 -2.17 -1.99 11.41
N GLY A 351 -0.89 -2.33 11.35
CA GLY A 351 0.10 -1.66 10.50
C GLY A 351 0.07 -2.22 9.07
N GLU A 352 0.49 -1.41 8.10
CA GLU A 352 0.47 -1.74 6.66
C GLU A 352 1.10 -3.11 6.36
N ASP A 353 2.24 -3.43 6.97
CA ASP A 353 2.93 -4.70 6.79
C ASP A 353 2.10 -5.92 7.23
N SER A 354 1.47 -5.82 8.40
CA SER A 354 0.63 -6.88 8.96
C SER A 354 -0.66 -7.03 8.15
N LEU A 355 -1.24 -5.92 7.71
CA LEU A 355 -2.42 -5.88 6.85
C LEU A 355 -2.14 -6.50 5.47
N ALA A 356 -0.96 -6.26 4.89
CA ALA A 356 -0.55 -6.89 3.64
C ALA A 356 -0.44 -8.42 3.79
N THR A 357 0.02 -8.91 4.94
CA THR A 357 0.02 -10.35 5.26
C THR A 357 -1.39 -10.91 5.35
N LEU A 358 -2.29 -10.21 6.06
CA LEU A 358 -3.70 -10.59 6.17
C LEU A 358 -4.38 -10.65 4.80
N GLN A 359 -4.14 -9.65 3.94
CA GLN A 359 -4.69 -9.61 2.59
C GLN A 359 -4.17 -10.77 1.73
N ALA A 360 -2.87 -11.08 1.79
CA ALA A 360 -2.29 -12.20 1.06
C ALA A 360 -2.98 -13.54 1.37
N PHE A 361 -3.33 -13.80 2.64
CA PHE A 361 -4.08 -15.02 3.00
C PHE A 361 -5.54 -14.99 2.53
N ARG A 362 -6.20 -13.83 2.51
CA ARG A 362 -7.53 -13.69 1.89
C ARG A 362 -7.49 -14.01 0.41
N ASP A 363 -6.46 -13.52 -0.29
CA ASP A 363 -6.27 -13.76 -1.72
C ASP A 363 -6.00 -15.24 -2.02
N MET A 364 -5.40 -15.96 -1.07
CA MET A 364 -5.20 -17.42 -1.10
C MET A 364 -6.39 -18.23 -0.56
N GLY A 365 -7.55 -17.59 -0.35
CA GLY A 365 -8.82 -18.26 -0.08
C GLY A 365 -9.13 -18.54 1.39
N VAL A 366 -8.41 -17.92 2.32
CA VAL A 366 -8.67 -18.00 3.76
C VAL A 366 -9.72 -16.98 4.17
N THR A 367 -10.70 -17.39 4.97
CA THR A 367 -11.71 -16.46 5.49
C THR A 367 -11.17 -15.82 6.76
N ILE A 368 -10.97 -14.50 6.73
CA ILE A 368 -10.47 -13.72 7.87
C ILE A 368 -11.45 -12.57 8.12
N GLU A 369 -12.05 -12.52 9.30
CA GLU A 369 -12.88 -11.42 9.80
C GLU A 369 -11.99 -10.40 10.54
N GLY A 370 -12.36 -9.11 10.47
CA GLY A 370 -11.54 -8.00 11.00
C GLY A 370 -10.44 -7.54 10.02
N PRO A 371 -9.38 -6.86 10.50
CA PRO A 371 -9.19 -6.47 11.89
C PRO A 371 -10.18 -5.40 12.34
N ASP A 372 -10.63 -5.50 13.59
CA ASP A 372 -11.48 -4.52 14.26
C ASP A 372 -10.86 -4.19 15.63
N ASN A 373 -10.14 -3.07 15.75
CA ASN A 373 -9.43 -2.65 16.98
C ASN A 373 -8.49 -3.75 17.52
N GLY A 374 -7.68 -4.31 16.64
CA GLY A 374 -6.74 -5.38 16.95
C GLY A 374 -7.36 -6.76 17.15
N PHE A 375 -8.67 -6.92 16.94
CA PHE A 375 -9.32 -8.23 16.93
C PHE A 375 -9.39 -8.80 15.50
N VAL A 376 -8.94 -10.04 15.31
CA VAL A 376 -9.01 -10.78 14.05
C VAL A 376 -9.53 -12.19 14.32
N ARG A 377 -10.44 -12.69 13.50
CA ARG A 377 -10.88 -14.10 13.53
C ARG A 377 -10.52 -14.78 12.22
N ILE A 378 -9.72 -15.84 12.31
CA ILE A 378 -9.16 -16.57 11.16
C ILE A 378 -9.80 -17.95 11.12
N HIS A 379 -10.49 -18.25 10.02
CA HIS A 379 -11.00 -19.59 9.76
C HIS A 379 -9.93 -20.36 9.01
N GLY A 380 -9.17 -21.16 9.75
CA GLY A 380 -8.05 -21.91 9.24
C GLY A 380 -8.48 -22.95 8.21
N VAL A 381 -7.68 -23.09 7.15
CA VAL A 381 -7.96 -24.00 6.03
C VAL A 381 -7.17 -25.31 6.13
N GLY A 382 -6.40 -25.48 7.22
CA GLY A 382 -5.44 -26.57 7.37
C GLY A 382 -4.20 -26.36 6.50
N ILE A 383 -3.13 -27.10 6.81
CA ILE A 383 -1.80 -26.88 6.24
C ILE A 383 -1.76 -26.99 4.71
N ASN A 384 -2.66 -27.79 4.13
CA ASN A 384 -2.77 -28.04 2.68
C ASN A 384 -3.97 -27.32 2.02
N GLY A 385 -4.66 -26.42 2.71
CA GLY A 385 -5.91 -25.82 2.26
C GLY A 385 -5.80 -24.50 1.50
N LEU A 386 -4.59 -23.95 1.35
CA LEU A 386 -4.38 -22.71 0.59
C LEU A 386 -4.71 -22.91 -0.90
N SER A 387 -5.19 -21.85 -1.53
CA SER A 387 -5.50 -21.80 -2.97
C SER A 387 -4.60 -20.79 -3.69
N ALA A 388 -4.42 -20.98 -4.99
CA ALA A 388 -3.63 -20.06 -5.80
C ALA A 388 -4.24 -18.65 -5.78
N PRO A 389 -3.43 -17.59 -5.51
CA PRO A 389 -3.91 -16.21 -5.63
C PRO A 389 -4.21 -15.86 -7.09
N ARG A 390 -5.13 -14.92 -7.32
CA ARG A 390 -5.51 -14.48 -8.68
C ARG A 390 -4.41 -13.68 -9.41
N GLY A 391 -3.41 -13.19 -8.68
CA GLY A 391 -2.30 -12.39 -9.21
C GLY A 391 -1.12 -12.33 -8.23
N PRO A 392 -0.12 -11.47 -8.48
CA PRO A 392 1.02 -11.30 -7.58
C PRO A 392 0.58 -10.87 -6.17
N ILE A 393 1.21 -11.44 -5.15
CA ILE A 393 1.02 -11.04 -3.76
C ILE A 393 1.89 -9.81 -3.49
N TYR A 394 1.25 -8.69 -3.26
CA TYR A 394 1.91 -7.43 -2.90
C TYR A 394 2.07 -7.30 -1.38
N LEU A 395 3.32 -7.14 -0.92
CA LEU A 395 3.66 -7.14 0.51
C LEU A 395 4.07 -5.77 1.06
N GLY A 396 3.83 -4.68 0.32
CA GLY A 396 4.19 -3.33 0.74
C GLY A 396 5.70 -3.21 1.02
N ASN A 397 6.05 -2.73 2.21
CA ASN A 397 7.43 -2.66 2.69
C ASN A 397 7.89 -3.90 3.48
N SER A 398 7.03 -4.91 3.66
CA SER A 398 7.26 -5.99 4.62
C SER A 398 8.35 -6.99 4.20
N GLY A 399 9.57 -6.75 4.66
CA GLY A 399 10.67 -7.71 4.54
C GLY A 399 10.40 -9.02 5.29
N THR A 400 9.71 -8.95 6.43
CA THR A 400 9.28 -10.13 7.19
C THR A 400 8.28 -10.94 6.37
N GLY A 401 7.21 -10.31 5.86
CA GLY A 401 6.21 -10.96 5.03
C GLY A 401 6.86 -11.66 3.83
N MET A 402 7.66 -10.94 3.04
CA MET A 402 8.29 -11.45 1.81
C MET A 402 9.10 -12.73 2.05
N ARG A 403 9.91 -12.75 3.12
CA ARG A 403 10.80 -13.87 3.41
C ARG A 403 10.09 -15.08 3.99
N LEU A 404 9.10 -14.87 4.85
CA LEU A 404 8.29 -15.96 5.41
C LEU A 404 7.37 -16.57 4.36
N PHE A 405 6.73 -15.74 3.50
CA PHE A 405 5.95 -16.22 2.37
C PHE A 405 6.79 -17.02 1.38
N ALA A 406 8.06 -16.65 1.14
CA ALA A 406 8.92 -17.45 0.27
C ALA A 406 9.04 -18.91 0.74
N GLY A 407 9.19 -19.14 2.05
CA GLY A 407 9.25 -20.49 2.62
C GLY A 407 7.91 -21.21 2.58
N LEU A 408 6.82 -20.52 2.92
CA LEU A 408 5.48 -21.07 2.89
C LEU A 408 5.03 -21.48 1.47
N LEU A 409 5.29 -20.61 0.49
CA LEU A 409 4.85 -20.75 -0.90
C LEU A 409 5.70 -21.74 -1.70
N ALA A 410 6.98 -21.91 -1.33
CA ALA A 410 7.86 -22.91 -1.93
C ALA A 410 7.30 -24.34 -1.81
N ALA A 411 6.44 -24.59 -0.83
CA ALA A 411 5.83 -25.89 -0.58
C ALA A 411 4.42 -26.09 -1.20
N GLN A 412 3.84 -25.04 -1.79
CA GLN A 412 2.46 -25.10 -2.27
C GLN A 412 2.34 -25.79 -3.63
N LYS A 413 1.13 -26.24 -3.96
CA LYS A 413 0.82 -26.94 -5.23
C LYS A 413 0.59 -26.01 -6.41
N PHE A 414 0.76 -24.70 -6.22
CA PHE A 414 0.46 -23.67 -7.20
C PHE A 414 1.60 -22.66 -7.33
N ASP A 415 1.69 -22.06 -8.51
CA ASP A 415 2.66 -20.99 -8.77
C ASP A 415 2.24 -19.71 -8.04
N SER A 416 3.23 -18.93 -7.62
CA SER A 416 3.00 -17.65 -6.96
C SER A 416 4.09 -16.64 -7.32
N GLU A 417 3.71 -15.36 -7.29
CA GLU A 417 4.63 -14.24 -7.47
C GLU A 417 4.56 -13.33 -6.24
N LEU A 418 5.71 -12.99 -5.66
CA LEU A 418 5.81 -12.06 -4.53
C LEU A 418 6.46 -10.76 -4.99
N THR A 419 5.83 -9.63 -4.65
CA THR A 419 6.32 -8.28 -4.99
C THR A 419 6.09 -7.29 -3.84
N GLY A 420 6.62 -6.08 -3.97
CA GLY A 420 6.61 -5.05 -2.93
C GLY A 420 6.79 -3.64 -3.46
N ASP A 421 6.90 -2.69 -2.55
CA ASP A 421 7.20 -1.30 -2.90
C ASP A 421 8.64 -1.11 -3.44
N ALA A 422 8.99 0.14 -3.78
CA ALA A 422 10.30 0.48 -4.32
C ALA A 422 11.47 0.25 -3.34
N SER A 423 11.21 0.20 -2.03
CA SER A 423 12.21 -0.06 -0.99
C SER A 423 12.41 -1.57 -0.81
N LEU A 424 11.33 -2.34 -0.68
CA LEU A 424 11.36 -3.80 -0.57
C LEU A 424 11.98 -4.47 -1.81
N THR A 425 11.72 -3.91 -3.00
CA THR A 425 12.28 -4.41 -4.28
C THR A 425 13.81 -4.29 -4.36
N LYS A 426 14.45 -3.48 -3.50
CA LYS A 426 15.91 -3.38 -3.43
C LYS A 426 16.56 -4.38 -2.47
N ARG A 427 15.76 -5.03 -1.61
CA ARG A 427 16.27 -5.87 -0.52
C ARG A 427 16.69 -7.26 -1.04
N PRO A 428 17.81 -7.82 -0.55
CA PRO A 428 18.30 -9.12 -1.00
C PRO A 428 17.41 -10.26 -0.51
N MET A 429 17.10 -11.19 -1.43
CA MET A 429 16.30 -12.39 -1.20
C MET A 429 17.09 -13.69 -1.36
N GLY A 430 18.35 -13.65 -1.85
CA GLY A 430 19.23 -14.82 -1.93
C GLY A 430 19.35 -15.59 -0.62
N ARG A 431 19.43 -14.88 0.51
CA ARG A 431 19.49 -15.46 1.86
C ARG A 431 18.33 -16.40 2.24
N VAL A 432 17.19 -16.32 1.56
CA VAL A 432 16.08 -17.28 1.70
C VAL A 432 15.91 -18.14 0.45
N ALA A 433 16.11 -17.58 -0.74
CA ALA A 433 15.94 -18.31 -1.99
C ALA A 433 16.96 -19.46 -2.14
N ASP A 434 18.22 -19.25 -1.76
CA ASP A 434 19.29 -20.23 -1.92
C ASP A 434 19.08 -21.47 -1.03
N PRO A 435 18.82 -21.36 0.28
CA PRO A 435 18.51 -22.55 1.08
C PRO A 435 17.18 -23.21 0.68
N LEU A 436 16.17 -22.46 0.22
CA LEU A 436 14.95 -23.07 -0.32
C LEU A 436 15.20 -23.87 -1.60
N ARG A 437 16.07 -23.37 -2.50
CA ARG A 437 16.51 -24.14 -3.68
C ARG A 437 17.25 -25.42 -3.27
N ALA A 438 18.05 -25.37 -2.20
CA ALA A 438 18.69 -26.55 -1.64
C ALA A 438 17.69 -27.57 -1.06
N MET A 439 16.51 -27.13 -0.61
CA MET A 439 15.39 -28.00 -0.24
C MET A 439 14.62 -28.59 -1.45
N GLY A 440 14.89 -28.12 -2.67
CA GLY A 440 14.20 -28.55 -3.89
C GLY A 440 13.23 -27.54 -4.49
N ALA A 441 13.10 -26.34 -3.89
CA ALA A 441 12.22 -25.30 -4.43
C ALA A 441 12.74 -24.73 -5.76
N VAL A 442 11.82 -24.36 -6.64
CA VAL A 442 12.14 -23.65 -7.89
C VAL A 442 11.70 -22.19 -7.73
N ILE A 443 12.68 -21.33 -7.48
CA ILE A 443 12.48 -19.90 -7.22
C ILE A 443 13.33 -19.09 -8.19
N GLU A 444 12.67 -18.27 -9.01
CA GLU A 444 13.31 -17.25 -9.85
C GLU A 444 13.28 -15.91 -9.11
N THR A 445 14.41 -15.23 -9.09
CA THR A 445 14.56 -13.89 -8.51
C THR A 445 14.75 -12.87 -9.62
N GLY A 446 14.33 -11.63 -9.40
CA GLY A 446 14.76 -10.49 -10.20
C GLY A 446 16.28 -10.27 -10.15
N GLU A 447 16.74 -9.29 -10.92
CA GLU A 447 18.15 -8.95 -11.07
C GLU A 447 18.84 -8.74 -9.70
N GLY A 448 20.02 -9.33 -9.52
CA GLY A 448 20.77 -9.23 -8.27
C GLY A 448 20.19 -10.00 -7.09
N GLY A 449 19.28 -10.95 -7.32
CA GLY A 449 18.70 -11.79 -6.26
C GLY A 449 17.64 -11.05 -5.43
N ARG A 450 16.85 -10.20 -6.07
CA ARG A 450 15.87 -9.28 -5.46
C ARG A 450 14.43 -9.61 -5.93
N PRO A 451 13.39 -9.03 -5.31
CA PRO A 451 12.02 -9.11 -5.84
C PRO A 451 11.91 -8.53 -7.27
N PRO A 452 10.89 -8.91 -8.04
CA PRO A 452 9.86 -9.90 -7.71
C PRO A 452 10.42 -11.32 -7.61
N LEU A 453 9.80 -12.16 -6.76
CA LEU A 453 10.11 -13.59 -6.65
C LEU A 453 9.03 -14.39 -7.33
N LYS A 454 9.39 -15.23 -8.30
CA LYS A 454 8.47 -16.20 -8.92
C LYS A 454 8.77 -17.57 -8.38
N ILE A 455 7.81 -18.16 -7.71
CA ILE A 455 7.93 -19.45 -7.02
C ILE A 455 7.03 -20.44 -7.75
N ARG A 456 7.65 -21.49 -8.30
CA ARG A 456 6.91 -22.55 -9.00
C ARG A 456 6.37 -23.57 -8.00
N GLY A 457 5.08 -23.85 -8.09
CA GLY A 457 4.41 -24.81 -7.24
C GLY A 457 4.64 -26.27 -7.62
N GLY A 458 4.15 -27.16 -6.76
CA GLY A 458 4.12 -28.61 -6.98
C GLY A 458 5.48 -29.30 -6.89
N GLN A 459 6.52 -28.60 -6.42
CA GLN A 459 7.83 -29.21 -6.18
C GLN A 459 7.82 -29.93 -4.83
N PRO A 460 8.31 -31.18 -4.76
CA PRO A 460 8.55 -31.82 -3.47
C PRO A 460 9.73 -31.13 -2.78
N LEU A 461 9.58 -30.85 -1.48
CA LEU A 461 10.67 -30.34 -0.66
C LEU A 461 11.24 -31.46 0.21
N THR A 462 12.56 -31.47 0.39
CA THR A 462 13.26 -32.37 1.31
C THR A 462 13.85 -31.55 2.45
N GLY A 463 13.74 -32.07 3.68
CA GLY A 463 14.32 -31.45 4.85
C GLY A 463 15.84 -31.37 4.75
N ILE A 464 16.40 -30.26 5.22
CA ILE A 464 17.85 -30.00 5.21
C ILE A 464 18.35 -29.63 6.61
N HIS A 465 19.64 -29.79 6.84
CA HIS A 465 20.36 -29.09 7.91
C HIS A 465 21.01 -27.84 7.32
N TYR A 466 20.71 -26.67 7.87
CA TYR A 466 21.22 -25.40 7.39
C TYR A 466 21.96 -24.65 8.50
N GLU A 467 23.28 -24.54 8.36
CA GLU A 467 24.09 -23.65 9.18
C GLU A 467 23.99 -22.24 8.61
N MET A 468 23.36 -21.35 9.37
CA MET A 468 23.02 -20.03 8.87
C MET A 468 24.28 -19.12 8.87
N PRO A 469 24.62 -18.48 7.74
CA PRO A 469 25.86 -17.69 7.65
C PRO A 469 25.79 -16.37 8.43
N VAL A 470 24.59 -15.88 8.73
CA VAL A 470 24.34 -14.60 9.42
C VAL A 470 23.15 -14.77 10.36
N ALA A 471 23.20 -14.20 11.56
CA ALA A 471 22.10 -14.27 12.53
C ALA A 471 20.81 -13.60 12.00
N SER A 472 19.88 -14.37 11.43
CA SER A 472 18.62 -13.87 10.87
C SER A 472 17.40 -14.72 11.22
N ALA A 473 16.56 -14.19 12.13
CA ALA A 473 15.29 -14.82 12.51
C ALA A 473 14.37 -15.08 11.30
N GLN A 474 14.43 -14.23 10.27
CA GLN A 474 13.60 -14.37 9.08
C GLN A 474 14.02 -15.55 8.20
N VAL A 475 15.33 -15.82 8.08
CA VAL A 475 15.84 -17.00 7.37
C VAL A 475 15.47 -18.27 8.12
N LYS A 476 15.69 -18.31 9.44
CA LYS A 476 15.22 -19.41 10.30
C LYS A 476 13.74 -19.67 10.11
N SER A 477 12.90 -18.64 10.24
CA SER A 477 11.45 -18.76 10.11
C SER A 477 11.01 -19.27 8.74
N CYS A 478 11.63 -18.76 7.68
CA CYS A 478 11.38 -19.19 6.30
C CYS A 478 11.61 -20.70 6.12
N LEU A 479 12.75 -21.21 6.60
CA LEU A 479 13.09 -22.62 6.48
C LEU A 479 12.26 -23.52 7.39
N LEU A 480 11.92 -23.09 8.60
CA LEU A 480 11.02 -23.84 9.48
C LEU A 480 9.61 -23.93 8.88
N LEU A 481 9.08 -22.84 8.28
CA LEU A 481 7.79 -22.86 7.58
C LEU A 481 7.80 -23.80 6.37
N ALA A 482 8.86 -23.77 5.55
CA ALA A 482 9.04 -24.74 4.46
C ALA A 482 9.16 -26.19 4.99
N GLY A 483 9.83 -26.35 6.14
CA GLY A 483 10.02 -27.63 6.82
C GLY A 483 8.74 -28.28 7.33
N LEU A 484 7.65 -27.52 7.53
CA LEU A 484 6.35 -28.11 7.88
C LEU A 484 5.80 -29.03 6.76
N TYR A 485 6.23 -28.79 5.52
CA TYR A 485 5.79 -29.51 4.33
C TYR A 485 6.84 -30.50 3.79
N ALA A 486 8.11 -30.32 4.15
CA ALA A 486 9.21 -31.07 3.58
C ALA A 486 9.24 -32.53 4.05
N GLU A 487 9.74 -33.44 3.22
CA GLU A 487 9.99 -34.81 3.63
C GLU A 487 11.18 -34.86 4.60
N GLY A 488 10.98 -35.43 5.79
CA GLY A 488 12.02 -35.60 6.80
C GLY A 488 12.12 -34.41 7.76
N VAL A 489 13.35 -34.15 8.24
CA VAL A 489 13.64 -33.14 9.26
C VAL A 489 14.32 -31.93 8.64
N THR A 490 13.77 -30.75 8.86
CA THR A 490 14.44 -29.48 8.57
C THR A 490 15.00 -28.91 9.86
N SER A 491 16.28 -28.53 9.86
CA SER A 491 16.97 -27.97 11.02
C SER A 491 17.81 -26.76 10.62
N VAL A 492 17.81 -25.75 11.48
CA VAL A 492 18.54 -24.50 11.27
C VAL A 492 19.41 -24.22 12.49
N THR A 493 20.72 -24.06 12.29
CA THR A 493 21.69 -23.70 13.31
C THR A 493 22.03 -22.23 13.19
N GLU A 494 21.84 -21.46 14.27
CA GLU A 494 22.10 -20.02 14.28
C GLU A 494 23.51 -19.70 14.78
N PRO A 495 24.26 -18.78 14.16
CA PRO A 495 25.59 -18.38 14.62
C PRO A 495 25.53 -17.52 15.89
N ALA A 496 24.40 -16.88 16.14
CA ALA A 496 24.06 -16.17 17.36
C ALA A 496 22.54 -16.24 17.59
N PRO A 497 22.06 -16.15 18.84
CA PRO A 497 20.63 -16.18 19.14
C PRO A 497 19.87 -15.09 18.38
N THR A 498 18.77 -15.46 17.73
CA THR A 498 17.82 -14.52 17.14
C THR A 498 16.44 -14.68 17.75
N ARG A 499 15.53 -13.76 17.38
CA ARG A 499 14.12 -13.79 17.79
C ARG A 499 13.49 -15.15 17.51
N ASP A 500 12.73 -15.63 18.48
CA ASP A 500 12.34 -17.05 18.57
C ASP A 500 10.81 -17.27 18.51
N HIS A 501 10.10 -16.24 18.02
CA HIS A 501 8.64 -16.19 17.87
C HIS A 501 8.07 -17.32 17.00
N THR A 502 8.79 -17.75 15.95
CA THR A 502 8.27 -18.81 15.06
C THR A 502 8.17 -20.12 15.81
N GLU A 503 9.20 -20.46 16.56
CA GLU A 503 9.27 -21.69 17.31
C GLU A 503 8.23 -21.73 18.42
N ARG A 504 8.14 -20.66 19.22
CA ARG A 504 7.15 -20.54 20.31
C ARG A 504 5.72 -20.63 19.78
N MET A 505 5.43 -19.91 18.69
CA MET A 505 4.09 -19.93 18.12
C MET A 505 3.79 -21.28 17.46
N LEU A 506 4.74 -21.93 16.77
CA LEU A 506 4.54 -23.29 16.28
C LEU A 506 4.15 -24.25 17.41
N GLU A 507 4.85 -24.21 18.54
CA GLU A 507 4.49 -25.00 19.72
C GLU A 507 3.10 -24.64 20.26
N GLY A 508 2.77 -23.34 20.31
CA GLY A 508 1.45 -22.84 20.71
C GLY A 508 0.31 -23.29 19.80
N PHE A 509 0.59 -23.53 18.51
CA PHE A 509 -0.34 -24.13 17.55
C PHE A 509 -0.26 -25.67 17.53
N GLY A 510 0.43 -26.29 18.50
CA GLY A 510 0.53 -27.75 18.64
C GLY A 510 1.52 -28.42 17.69
N TYR A 511 2.40 -27.67 17.02
CA TYR A 511 3.46 -28.19 16.16
C TYR A 511 4.77 -28.27 16.93
N HIS A 512 5.27 -29.48 17.16
CA HIS A 512 6.48 -29.66 17.96
C HIS A 512 7.73 -29.11 17.26
N VAL A 513 8.52 -28.31 17.99
CA VAL A 513 9.81 -27.79 17.56
C VAL A 513 10.88 -28.34 18.51
N HIS A 514 11.83 -29.10 17.98
CA HIS A 514 12.95 -29.58 18.79
C HIS A 514 14.06 -28.52 18.83
N ARG A 515 14.62 -28.28 20.02
CA ARG A 515 15.70 -27.33 20.24
C ARG A 515 16.89 -28.00 20.90
N ASP A 516 18.06 -27.86 20.28
CA ASP A 516 19.34 -28.31 20.81
C ASP A 516 20.39 -27.21 20.64
N GLY A 517 20.71 -26.53 21.75
CA GLY A 517 21.59 -25.36 21.74
C GLY A 517 21.08 -24.27 20.79
N ALA A 518 21.89 -23.96 19.77
CA ALA A 518 21.58 -22.97 18.73
C ALA A 518 20.80 -23.55 17.53
N THR A 519 20.39 -24.82 17.59
CA THR A 519 19.70 -25.52 16.51
C THR A 519 18.21 -25.66 16.82
N ALA A 520 17.36 -25.19 15.91
CA ALA A 520 15.91 -25.44 15.92
C ALA A 520 15.54 -26.39 14.78
N SER A 521 14.68 -27.37 15.03
CA SER A 521 14.25 -28.33 14.01
C SER A 521 12.76 -28.68 14.06
N VAL A 522 12.21 -28.98 12.88
CA VAL A 522 10.84 -29.44 12.65
C VAL A 522 10.85 -30.67 11.76
N THR A 523 9.91 -31.59 12.00
CA THR A 523 9.65 -32.73 11.11
C THR A 523 8.42 -32.40 10.28
N GLY A 524 8.47 -32.59 8.96
CA GLY A 524 7.34 -32.27 8.09
C GLY A 524 6.19 -33.27 8.16
N GLY A 525 5.03 -32.86 7.64
CA GLY A 525 3.81 -33.68 7.61
C GLY A 525 2.95 -33.60 8.88
N GLY A 526 3.24 -32.66 9.78
CA GLY A 526 2.44 -32.40 10.98
C GLY A 526 1.14 -31.62 10.68
N LYS A 527 0.49 -31.18 11.76
CA LYS A 527 -0.73 -30.36 11.71
C LYS A 527 -0.63 -29.21 12.71
N LEU A 528 -1.31 -28.12 12.40
CA LEU A 528 -1.49 -26.97 13.28
C LEU A 528 -2.93 -27.00 13.82
N THR A 529 -3.11 -26.71 15.10
CA THR A 529 -4.42 -26.65 15.76
C THR A 529 -4.72 -25.21 16.13
N ALA A 530 -5.91 -24.73 15.76
CA ALA A 530 -6.29 -23.35 16.02
C ALA A 530 -6.39 -23.04 17.52
N CYS A 531 -6.07 -21.80 17.90
CA CYS A 531 -6.04 -21.36 19.30
C CYS A 531 -6.41 -19.89 19.46
N GLU A 532 -6.53 -19.42 20.70
CA GLU A 532 -6.61 -17.99 21.01
C GLU A 532 -5.21 -17.40 21.18
N ILE A 533 -4.97 -16.23 20.62
CA ILE A 533 -3.70 -15.50 20.70
C ILE A 533 -3.99 -14.09 21.20
N ASP A 534 -3.38 -13.69 22.31
CA ASP A 534 -3.26 -12.29 22.70
C ASP A 534 -1.87 -11.82 22.31
N VAL A 535 -1.79 -10.98 21.28
CA VAL A 535 -0.52 -10.44 20.81
C VAL A 535 -0.05 -9.40 21.83
N PRO A 536 1.14 -9.60 22.42
CA PRO A 536 1.69 -8.66 23.39
C PRO A 536 1.99 -7.31 22.75
N ALA A 537 2.01 -6.26 23.57
CA ALA A 537 2.46 -4.94 23.14
C ALA A 537 3.94 -5.01 22.70
N ASP A 538 4.26 -4.43 21.55
CA ASP A 538 5.61 -4.53 20.96
C ASP A 538 6.63 -3.83 21.85
N ILE A 539 7.63 -4.56 22.31
CA ILE A 539 8.74 -3.99 23.08
C ILE A 539 9.55 -2.97 22.27
N SER A 540 9.61 -3.11 20.94
CA SER A 540 10.22 -2.11 20.06
C SER A 540 9.47 -0.77 20.09
N SER A 541 8.14 -0.83 20.12
CA SER A 541 7.27 0.35 20.25
C SER A 541 7.34 0.91 21.68
N ALA A 542 7.35 0.03 22.68
CA ALA A 542 7.49 0.41 24.08
C ALA A 542 8.85 1.09 24.35
N ALA A 543 9.91 0.74 23.62
CA ALA A 543 11.25 1.30 23.80
C ALA A 543 11.29 2.82 23.70
N PHE A 544 10.53 3.42 22.79
CA PHE A 544 10.45 4.88 22.67
C PHE A 544 9.92 5.51 23.95
N PHE A 545 8.85 4.95 24.51
CA PHE A 545 8.24 5.43 25.75
C PHE A 545 9.05 5.08 26.99
N MET A 546 9.76 3.93 27.00
CA MET A 546 10.70 3.58 28.06
C MET A 546 11.83 4.60 28.14
N VAL A 547 12.47 4.93 27.01
CA VAL A 547 13.54 5.94 26.99
C VAL A 547 12.97 7.32 27.31
N ALA A 548 11.83 7.71 26.72
CA ALA A 548 11.18 8.98 26.97
C ALA A 548 10.90 9.22 28.46
N ALA A 549 10.28 8.25 29.15
CA ALA A 549 10.04 8.32 30.59
C ALA A 549 11.31 8.28 31.43
N THR A 550 12.37 7.63 30.95
CA THR A 550 13.66 7.57 31.64
C THR A 550 14.38 8.93 31.59
N ILE A 551 14.43 9.57 30.42
CA ILE A 551 15.24 10.78 30.21
C ILE A 551 14.49 12.07 30.56
N ALA A 552 13.15 12.11 30.39
CA ALA A 552 12.36 13.28 30.72
C ALA A 552 12.30 13.50 32.24
N GLU A 553 12.20 14.75 32.67
CA GLU A 553 12.10 15.07 34.10
C GLU A 553 10.71 14.71 34.64
N ASN A 554 10.64 14.34 35.92
CA ASN A 554 9.39 14.11 36.67
C ASN A 554 8.37 13.21 35.93
N SER A 555 8.84 12.08 35.42
CA SER A 555 8.08 11.13 34.61
C SER A 555 7.85 9.81 35.36
N ASP A 556 6.64 9.28 35.23
CA ASP A 556 6.18 8.01 35.78
C ASP A 556 5.15 7.39 34.83
N LEU A 557 5.59 6.42 34.03
CA LEU A 557 4.80 5.80 32.99
C LEU A 557 4.66 4.30 33.26
N THR A 558 3.44 3.78 33.17
CA THR A 558 3.19 2.34 33.11
C THR A 558 2.87 1.91 31.68
N LEU A 559 3.67 1.00 31.15
CA LEU A 559 3.47 0.34 29.86
C LEU A 559 2.87 -1.04 30.11
N ARG A 560 1.64 -1.24 29.67
CA ARG A 560 0.89 -2.47 29.92
C ARG A 560 1.23 -3.53 28.90
N HIS A 561 1.32 -4.77 29.39
CA HIS A 561 1.28 -5.97 28.58
C HIS A 561 2.38 -6.04 27.50
N VAL A 562 3.59 -5.60 27.85
CA VAL A 562 4.77 -5.58 26.97
C VAL A 562 5.33 -6.98 26.83
N GLY A 563 5.69 -7.37 25.59
CA GLY A 563 6.37 -8.63 25.33
C GLY A 563 7.74 -8.68 26.00
N MET A 564 7.96 -9.70 26.83
CA MET A 564 9.17 -9.92 27.64
C MET A 564 10.03 -11.06 27.11
N ASN A 565 9.92 -11.37 25.82
CA ASN A 565 10.69 -12.45 25.21
C ASN A 565 12.20 -12.24 25.47
N PRO A 566 12.92 -13.22 26.04
CA PRO A 566 14.34 -13.08 26.35
C PRO A 566 15.20 -12.66 25.15
N THR A 567 14.78 -12.98 23.93
CA THR A 567 15.46 -12.61 22.68
C THR A 567 15.19 -11.17 22.22
N ARG A 568 14.43 -10.39 23.00
CA ARG A 568 13.93 -9.04 22.66
C ARG A 568 14.12 -7.99 23.76
N VAL A 569 14.42 -8.42 24.98
CA VAL A 569 14.53 -7.54 26.15
C VAL A 569 15.88 -6.84 26.26
N GLY A 570 16.70 -6.84 25.21
CA GLY A 570 18.03 -6.22 25.22
C GLY A 570 17.98 -4.74 25.61
N ILE A 571 16.96 -4.00 25.15
CA ILE A 571 16.72 -2.61 25.57
C ILE A 571 16.54 -2.45 27.08
N ILE A 572 15.77 -3.33 27.73
CA ILE A 572 15.54 -3.28 29.18
C ILE A 572 16.85 -3.59 29.91
N ASN A 573 17.61 -4.57 29.44
CA ASN A 573 18.90 -4.96 30.01
C ASN A 573 19.90 -3.80 29.94
N ILE A 574 20.04 -3.18 28.75
CA ILE A 574 20.94 -2.05 28.50
C ILE A 574 20.53 -0.85 29.36
N LEU A 575 19.25 -0.46 29.35
CA LEU A 575 18.78 0.68 30.16
C LEU A 575 19.00 0.46 31.66
N ARG A 576 18.76 -0.75 32.18
CA ARG A 576 19.05 -1.07 33.59
C ARG A 576 20.54 -0.98 33.91
N GLN A 577 21.42 -1.45 33.01
CA GLN A 577 22.88 -1.29 33.19
C GLN A 577 23.30 0.19 33.18
N MET A 578 22.65 1.01 32.35
CA MET A 578 22.81 2.47 32.36
C MET A 578 22.20 3.14 33.60
N GLY A 579 21.41 2.44 34.43
CA GLY A 579 20.83 2.97 35.67
C GLY A 579 19.36 3.39 35.59
N ALA A 580 18.64 3.01 34.54
CA ALA A 580 17.21 3.31 34.41
C ALA A 580 16.37 2.65 35.53
N ASN A 581 15.30 3.33 35.94
CA ASN A 581 14.35 2.86 36.94
C ASN A 581 13.17 2.16 36.26
N ILE A 582 13.33 0.86 35.99
CA ILE A 582 12.32 0.01 35.32
C ILE A 582 11.89 -1.13 36.26
N GLU A 583 10.68 -1.03 36.79
CA GLU A 583 10.02 -2.08 37.58
C GLU A 583 9.18 -2.97 36.65
N VAL A 584 9.30 -4.30 36.82
CA VAL A 584 8.51 -5.30 36.08
C VAL A 584 7.48 -5.88 37.03
N SER A 585 6.24 -6.02 36.58
CA SER A 585 5.15 -6.60 37.36
C SER A 585 4.15 -7.34 36.46
N ASN A 586 3.21 -8.07 37.05
CA ASN A 586 2.16 -8.80 36.31
C ASN A 586 2.71 -9.76 35.23
N GLU A 587 3.83 -10.42 35.52
CA GLU A 587 4.46 -11.40 34.63
C GLU A 587 3.54 -12.60 34.36
N LYS A 588 3.33 -12.91 33.08
CA LYS A 588 2.49 -14.01 32.60
C LYS A 588 3.09 -14.61 31.33
N GLU A 589 2.58 -15.76 30.93
CA GLU A 589 2.87 -16.37 29.63
C GLU A 589 1.58 -16.48 28.83
N ILE A 590 1.58 -16.02 27.57
CA ILE A 590 0.42 -16.06 26.67
C ILE A 590 0.87 -16.55 25.29
N GLY A 591 0.27 -17.63 24.81
CA GLY A 591 0.64 -18.22 23.51
C GLY A 591 2.12 -18.61 23.42
N GLY A 592 2.73 -19.00 24.55
CA GLY A 592 4.16 -19.32 24.66
C GLY A 592 5.08 -18.10 24.77
N GLU A 593 4.54 -16.88 24.82
CA GLU A 593 5.32 -15.64 24.91
C GLU A 593 5.19 -15.02 26.31
N PRO A 594 6.31 -14.69 26.97
CA PRO A 594 6.27 -14.02 28.26
C PRO A 594 5.86 -12.56 28.07
N VAL A 595 5.03 -12.05 28.98
CA VAL A 595 4.49 -10.69 28.97
C VAL A 595 4.52 -10.08 30.36
N ALA A 596 4.68 -8.77 30.48
CA ALA A 596 4.64 -8.06 31.75
C ALA A 596 4.20 -6.60 31.60
N ASP A 597 3.86 -5.98 32.73
CA ASP A 597 3.70 -4.54 32.82
C ASP A 597 5.02 -3.91 33.27
N LEU A 598 5.43 -2.83 32.61
CA LEU A 598 6.66 -2.10 32.89
C LEU A 598 6.35 -0.72 33.45
N ARG A 599 6.75 -0.44 34.69
CA ARG A 599 6.70 0.92 35.24
C ARG A 599 8.08 1.57 35.12
N VAL A 600 8.14 2.67 34.38
CA VAL A 600 9.37 3.39 34.06
C VAL A 600 9.30 4.79 34.65
N ARG A 601 10.33 5.17 35.41
CA ARG A 601 10.43 6.49 36.04
C ARG A 601 11.71 7.20 35.61
N SER A 602 11.68 8.53 35.69
CA SER A 602 12.87 9.36 35.46
C SER A 602 14.07 8.84 36.24
N ALA A 603 15.22 8.75 35.57
CA ALA A 603 16.46 8.30 36.18
C ALA A 603 17.67 9.00 35.56
N ARG A 604 18.73 9.16 36.36
CA ARG A 604 20.04 9.55 35.82
C ARG A 604 20.72 8.34 35.21
N LEU A 605 21.12 8.46 33.96
CA LEU A 605 21.83 7.41 33.25
C LEU A 605 23.34 7.61 33.31
N LYS A 606 24.09 6.53 33.22
CA LYS A 606 25.54 6.52 33.03
C LYS A 606 25.89 5.82 31.70
N GLY A 607 26.93 6.30 31.04
CA GLY A 607 27.46 5.64 29.86
C GLY A 607 28.05 4.27 30.17
N ILE A 608 27.96 3.35 29.20
CA ILE A 608 28.46 1.97 29.32
C ILE A 608 29.13 1.50 28.03
N ASP A 609 30.06 0.55 28.14
CA ASP A 609 30.39 -0.32 27.00
C ASP A 609 29.27 -1.36 26.86
N ILE A 610 28.48 -1.28 25.78
CA ILE A 610 27.33 -2.17 25.57
C ILE A 610 27.86 -3.59 25.30
N PRO A 611 27.44 -4.61 26.07
CA PRO A 611 27.89 -5.98 25.84
C PRO A 611 27.43 -6.50 24.47
N GLU A 612 28.34 -7.11 23.72
CA GLU A 612 28.08 -7.59 22.34
C GLU A 612 26.93 -8.61 22.29
N GLU A 613 26.74 -9.41 23.34
CA GLU A 613 25.63 -10.37 23.43
C GLU A 613 24.24 -9.71 23.51
N GLN A 614 24.17 -8.42 23.87
CA GLN A 614 22.91 -7.66 23.88
C GLN A 614 22.58 -7.07 22.50
N VAL A 615 23.55 -6.97 21.59
CA VAL A 615 23.38 -6.33 20.28
C VAL A 615 22.31 -7.01 19.43
N PRO A 616 22.29 -8.35 19.27
CA PRO A 616 21.22 -9.03 18.54
C PRO A 616 19.84 -8.87 19.20
N LEU A 617 19.80 -8.67 20.52
CA LEU A 617 18.58 -8.62 21.34
C LEU A 617 17.94 -7.22 21.38
N ALA A 618 18.69 -6.18 20.99
CA ALA A 618 18.29 -4.78 20.98
C ALA A 618 18.53 -4.10 19.61
N ILE A 619 18.76 -4.89 18.55
CA ILE A 619 19.23 -4.39 17.24
C ILE A 619 18.31 -3.31 16.66
N ASP A 620 17.03 -3.39 16.97
CA ASP A 620 16.00 -2.49 16.47
C ASP A 620 15.80 -1.26 17.40
N GLU A 621 16.35 -1.28 18.62
CA GLU A 621 16.19 -0.25 19.65
C GLU A 621 17.40 0.70 19.74
N PHE A 622 18.49 0.41 19.03
CA PHE A 622 19.68 1.26 19.04
C PHE A 622 19.45 2.73 18.69
N PRO A 623 18.60 3.10 17.70
CA PRO A 623 18.29 4.50 17.45
C PRO A 623 17.84 5.27 18.71
N VAL A 624 16.96 4.70 19.52
CA VAL A 624 16.47 5.38 20.74
C VAL A 624 17.45 5.21 21.92
N LEU A 625 18.24 4.13 21.95
CA LEU A 625 19.34 3.98 22.90
C LEU A 625 20.45 5.02 22.69
N PHE A 626 20.70 5.46 21.46
CA PHE A 626 21.66 6.53 21.19
C PHE A 626 21.18 7.84 21.82
N ILE A 627 19.88 8.13 21.80
CA ILE A 627 19.30 9.27 22.52
C ILE A 627 19.48 9.13 24.04
N ALA A 628 19.25 7.93 24.58
CA ALA A 628 19.51 7.65 25.99
C ALA A 628 21.00 7.86 26.36
N ALA A 629 21.92 7.43 25.48
CA ALA A 629 23.36 7.59 25.66
C ALA A 629 23.81 9.05 25.62
N THR A 630 23.24 9.87 24.72
CA THR A 630 23.47 11.32 24.69
C THR A 630 23.08 11.98 26.01
N CYS A 631 22.00 11.51 26.64
CA CYS A 631 21.50 12.03 27.91
C CYS A 631 22.21 11.47 29.17
N ALA A 632 23.11 10.50 29.01
CA ALA A 632 23.78 9.83 30.11
C ALA A 632 25.02 10.59 30.60
N GLU A 633 25.48 10.34 31.83
CA GLU A 633 26.77 10.83 32.31
C GLU A 633 27.90 9.88 31.86
N GLY A 634 28.88 10.39 31.10
CA GLY A 634 30.03 9.61 30.64
C GLY A 634 29.84 8.96 29.26
N ARG A 635 30.78 8.09 28.86
CA ARG A 635 30.87 7.53 27.51
C ARG A 635 30.05 6.25 27.36
N THR A 636 29.30 6.14 26.27
CA THR A 636 28.67 4.90 25.79
C THR A 636 29.35 4.42 24.52
N VAL A 637 29.60 3.12 24.40
CA VAL A 637 30.21 2.52 23.20
C VAL A 637 29.40 1.31 22.72
N LEU A 638 29.07 1.32 21.43
CA LEU A 638 28.49 0.19 20.71
C LEU A 638 29.53 -0.39 19.73
N ARG A 639 29.67 -1.72 19.71
CA ARG A 639 30.49 -2.50 18.77
C ARG A 639 29.69 -3.70 18.25
N GLY A 640 30.12 -4.32 17.15
CA GLY A 640 29.51 -5.54 16.59
C GLY A 640 28.07 -5.37 16.06
N ALA A 641 27.72 -4.17 15.61
CA ALA A 641 26.38 -3.78 15.16
C ALA A 641 26.30 -3.43 13.67
N GLU A 642 27.12 -4.08 12.82
CA GLU A 642 27.17 -3.84 11.37
C GLU A 642 25.80 -3.99 10.69
N GLU A 643 24.95 -4.87 11.22
CA GLU A 643 23.58 -5.09 10.72
C GLU A 643 22.69 -3.84 10.75
N LEU A 644 23.02 -2.83 11.59
CA LEU A 644 22.31 -1.54 11.60
C LEU A 644 22.47 -0.76 10.29
N ARG A 645 23.55 -1.01 9.54
CA ARG A 645 23.86 -0.31 8.29
C ARG A 645 23.00 -0.78 7.10
N VAL A 646 22.37 -1.94 7.21
CA VAL A 646 21.62 -2.62 6.13
C VAL A 646 20.14 -2.78 6.44
N LYS A 647 19.61 -1.93 7.33
CA LYS A 647 18.18 -1.86 7.69
C LYS A 647 17.41 -1.04 6.66
N GLU A 648 16.31 -0.41 7.06
CA GLU A 648 15.57 0.56 6.25
C GLU A 648 16.46 1.72 5.79
N SER A 649 17.41 2.11 6.63
CA SER A 649 18.49 3.06 6.37
C SER A 649 19.81 2.56 6.96
N ASP A 650 20.92 3.27 6.72
CA ASP A 650 22.12 3.10 7.55
C ASP A 650 21.88 3.80 8.90
N ARG A 651 21.31 3.07 9.86
CA ARG A 651 20.85 3.64 11.14
C ARG A 651 21.97 4.20 11.99
N ILE A 652 23.20 3.72 11.83
CA ILE A 652 24.36 4.27 12.55
C ILE A 652 24.65 5.67 12.01
N GLN A 653 24.82 5.77 10.68
CA GLN A 653 25.18 7.04 10.06
C GLN A 653 24.04 8.07 10.18
N VAL A 654 22.81 7.67 9.91
CA VAL A 654 21.65 8.57 9.97
C VAL A 654 21.42 9.12 11.38
N MET A 655 21.58 8.30 12.42
CA MET A 655 21.50 8.80 13.80
C MET A 655 22.64 9.76 14.14
N ALA A 656 23.87 9.45 13.70
CA ALA A 656 25.02 10.33 13.92
C ALA A 656 24.83 11.70 13.23
N ASP A 657 24.35 11.71 11.99
CA ASP A 657 24.10 12.93 11.22
C ASP A 657 22.97 13.77 11.86
N GLY A 658 21.87 13.12 12.25
CA GLY A 658 20.77 13.81 12.92
C GLY A 658 21.15 14.34 14.31
N LEU A 659 21.96 13.60 15.08
CA LEU A 659 22.52 14.08 16.35
C LEU A 659 23.45 15.27 16.15
N ALA A 660 24.30 15.25 15.12
CA ALA A 660 25.17 16.37 14.77
C ALA A 660 24.37 17.63 14.40
N ASN A 661 23.25 17.48 13.68
CA ASN A 661 22.34 18.60 13.39
C ASN A 661 21.69 19.20 14.65
N LEU A 662 21.62 18.43 15.73
CA LEU A 662 21.17 18.89 17.05
C LEU A 662 22.35 19.24 17.98
N GLY A 663 23.56 19.42 17.43
CA GLY A 663 24.73 19.87 18.19
C GLY A 663 25.44 18.79 19.02
N VAL A 664 25.12 17.51 18.81
CA VAL A 664 25.72 16.39 19.55
C VAL A 664 26.81 15.73 18.70
N GLU A 665 28.03 15.68 19.24
CA GLU A 665 29.16 15.02 18.60
C GLU A 665 29.15 13.51 18.90
N THR A 666 29.40 12.71 17.85
CA THR A 666 29.53 11.25 17.95
C THR A 666 30.72 10.76 17.13
N THR A 667 31.29 9.61 17.49
CA THR A 667 32.33 8.96 16.68
C THR A 667 31.79 7.66 16.11
N VAL A 668 31.52 7.65 14.80
CA VAL A 668 31.06 6.45 14.07
C VAL A 668 32.23 5.51 13.80
N THR A 669 32.04 4.21 14.08
CA THR A 669 32.97 3.13 13.69
C THR A 669 32.32 2.25 12.62
N PRO A 670 33.08 1.41 11.89
CA PRO A 670 32.50 0.51 10.89
C PRO A 670 31.37 -0.38 11.44
N ASP A 671 31.49 -0.80 12.70
CA ASP A 671 30.61 -1.74 13.39
C ASP A 671 29.79 -1.12 14.53
N GLY A 672 29.76 0.21 14.65
CA GLY A 672 29.12 0.84 15.79
C GLY A 672 29.31 2.35 15.90
N ILE A 673 29.19 2.84 17.13
CA ILE A 673 29.22 4.27 17.44
C ILE A 673 29.66 4.50 18.89
N ILE A 674 30.41 5.56 19.11
CA ILE A 674 30.81 6.07 20.44
C ILE A 674 30.09 7.40 20.67
N ILE A 675 29.44 7.52 21.83
CA ILE A 675 28.67 8.71 22.22
C ILE A 675 29.16 9.14 23.61
N ASP A 676 29.75 10.32 23.69
CA ASP A 676 30.07 10.95 24.98
C ASP A 676 28.80 11.66 25.49
N GLY A 677 28.25 11.19 26.61
CA GLY A 677 27.00 11.70 27.16
C GLY A 677 27.14 13.00 27.95
N GLY A 678 26.02 13.65 28.22
CA GLY A 678 25.94 14.92 28.96
C GLY A 678 26.08 16.15 28.05
N GLN A 679 26.13 15.93 26.74
CA GLN A 679 26.08 16.98 25.72
C GLN A 679 24.70 17.65 25.70
N GLU A 680 24.67 18.95 25.41
CA GLU A 680 23.42 19.68 25.22
C GLU A 680 22.82 19.30 23.86
N ILE A 681 21.56 18.85 23.83
CA ILE A 681 20.81 18.65 22.60
C ILE A 681 20.18 19.99 22.24
N LEU A 682 20.55 20.57 21.10
CA LEU A 682 19.99 21.82 20.60
C LEU A 682 18.68 21.57 19.85
N GLY A 683 17.96 22.66 19.55
CA GLY A 683 16.90 22.63 18.53
C GLY A 683 17.50 22.54 17.13
N GLY A 684 16.72 22.07 16.16
CA GLY A 684 17.20 21.93 14.78
C GLY A 684 16.27 21.13 13.89
N GLU A 685 16.81 20.66 12.77
CA GLU A 685 16.10 19.88 11.76
C GLU A 685 16.83 18.56 11.49
N VAL A 686 16.08 17.46 11.44
CA VAL A 686 16.59 16.11 11.22
C VAL A 686 15.84 15.44 10.08
N GLU A 687 16.56 14.63 9.33
CA GLU A 687 16.02 13.84 8.23
C GLU A 687 15.89 12.38 8.70
N SER A 688 14.70 11.80 8.56
CA SER A 688 14.46 10.41 8.98
C SER A 688 14.87 9.39 7.93
N HIS A 689 15.07 9.83 6.67
CA HIS A 689 15.40 8.94 5.54
C HIS A 689 14.39 7.81 5.37
N ASP A 690 13.10 8.11 5.59
CA ASP A 690 12.00 7.14 5.50
C ASP A 690 12.15 5.97 6.52
N ASP A 691 12.91 6.13 7.60
CA ASP A 691 13.06 5.15 8.68
C ASP A 691 12.27 5.58 9.92
N HIS A 692 11.16 4.87 10.18
CA HIS A 692 10.24 5.14 11.28
C HIS A 692 10.92 5.21 12.65
N ARG A 693 11.99 4.42 12.87
CA ARG A 693 12.69 4.39 14.17
C ARG A 693 13.54 5.63 14.38
N ILE A 694 14.10 6.18 13.31
CA ILE A 694 14.82 7.44 13.35
C ILE A 694 13.85 8.57 13.71
N SER A 695 12.68 8.62 13.04
CA SER A 695 11.64 9.61 13.32
C SER A 695 11.21 9.60 14.79
N MET A 696 10.85 8.43 15.33
CA MET A 696 10.40 8.30 16.71
C MET A 696 11.53 8.54 17.73
N SER A 697 12.78 8.19 17.40
CA SER A 697 13.93 8.45 18.29
C SER A 697 14.19 9.95 18.45
N PHE A 698 14.17 10.72 17.36
CA PHE A 698 14.32 12.18 17.46
C PHE A 698 13.11 12.87 18.08
N ALA A 699 11.92 12.28 17.99
CA ALA A 699 10.77 12.74 18.78
C ALA A 699 11.02 12.56 20.29
N VAL A 700 11.64 11.45 20.71
CA VAL A 700 12.06 11.27 22.10
C VAL A 700 13.18 12.24 22.49
N ALA A 701 14.12 12.52 21.60
CA ALA A 701 15.23 13.46 21.84
C ALA A 701 14.75 14.88 22.19
N SER A 702 13.61 15.32 21.64
CA SER A 702 13.07 16.65 21.89
C SER A 702 12.74 16.91 23.37
N LEU A 703 12.49 15.87 24.16
CA LEU A 703 12.22 15.99 25.60
C LEU A 703 13.40 16.61 26.36
N ARG A 704 14.61 16.52 25.80
CA ARG A 704 15.86 17.05 26.37
C ARG A 704 16.53 18.12 25.49
N ALA A 705 15.90 18.49 24.37
CA ALA A 705 16.39 19.56 23.52
C ALA A 705 16.18 20.94 24.17
N SER A 706 17.09 21.88 23.91
CA SER A 706 16.96 23.29 24.34
C SER A 706 16.11 24.13 23.39
N GLY A 707 15.76 23.60 22.21
CA GLY A 707 14.88 24.25 21.23
C GLY A 707 13.97 23.27 20.49
N PRO A 708 13.05 23.77 19.63
CA PRO A 708 12.18 22.92 18.82
C PRO A 708 12.98 22.02 17.85
N VAL A 709 12.46 20.82 17.60
CA VAL A 709 13.05 19.86 16.65
C VAL A 709 12.04 19.58 15.54
N ARG A 710 12.45 19.78 14.29
CA ARG A 710 11.66 19.44 13.10
C ARG A 710 12.19 18.13 12.51
N ILE A 711 11.30 17.15 12.34
CA ILE A 711 11.65 15.80 11.87
C ILE A 711 10.94 15.55 10.54
N ASN A 712 11.71 15.44 9.46
CA ASN A 712 11.17 15.26 8.12
C ASN A 712 10.91 13.78 7.77
N ASN A 713 10.07 13.55 6.76
CA ASN A 713 9.76 12.23 6.17
C ASN A 713 9.20 11.18 7.15
N CYS A 714 8.32 11.59 8.06
CA CYS A 714 7.73 10.72 9.09
C CYS A 714 6.59 9.80 8.60
N ASN A 715 6.38 9.67 7.29
CA ASN A 715 5.25 8.90 6.71
C ASN A 715 5.25 7.45 7.19
N ASN A 716 6.44 6.85 7.31
CA ASN A 716 6.58 5.44 7.61
C ASN A 716 6.30 5.10 9.08
N VAL A 717 6.12 6.07 9.97
CA VAL A 717 5.78 5.81 11.39
C VAL A 717 4.45 5.05 11.50
N ALA A 718 3.44 5.44 10.69
CA ALA A 718 2.14 4.77 10.68
C ALA A 718 2.22 3.30 10.24
N THR A 719 3.24 2.91 9.46
CA THR A 719 3.41 1.52 8.99
C THR A 719 3.79 0.55 10.12
N SER A 720 4.47 1.04 11.16
CA SER A 720 4.96 0.24 12.30
C SER A 720 4.27 0.56 13.63
N PHE A 721 3.87 1.82 13.82
CA PHE A 721 3.29 2.33 15.05
C PHE A 721 2.13 3.29 14.71
N PRO A 722 0.99 2.74 14.24
CA PRO A 722 -0.23 3.53 14.12
C PRO A 722 -0.63 4.08 15.50
N GLY A 723 -0.98 5.37 15.57
CA GLY A 723 -1.32 6.06 16.81
C GLY A 723 -0.13 6.54 17.66
N PHE A 724 1.10 6.55 17.13
CA PHE A 724 2.27 7.08 17.85
C PHE A 724 2.05 8.52 18.34
N VAL A 725 1.55 9.41 17.47
CA VAL A 725 1.32 10.83 17.78
C VAL A 725 0.30 10.97 18.92
N ASP A 726 -0.78 10.20 18.88
CA ASP A 726 -1.82 10.23 19.91
C ASP A 726 -1.30 9.76 21.27
N LEU A 727 -0.54 8.66 21.31
CA LEU A 727 0.07 8.18 22.55
C LEU A 727 1.16 9.13 23.08
N ALA A 728 1.93 9.74 22.18
CA ALA A 728 2.92 10.75 22.54
C ALA A 728 2.24 11.96 23.19
N LEU A 729 1.15 12.47 22.60
CA LEU A 729 0.34 13.55 23.19
C LEU A 729 -0.30 13.15 24.51
N GLN A 730 -0.93 11.97 24.56
CA GLN A 730 -1.60 11.45 25.74
C GLN A 730 -0.65 11.34 26.94
N THR A 731 0.60 10.95 26.68
CA THR A 731 1.60 10.77 27.75
C THR A 731 2.35 12.05 28.11
N GLY A 732 2.18 13.15 27.34
CA GLY A 732 2.73 14.47 27.67
C GLY A 732 3.89 14.94 26.79
N MET A 733 4.24 14.22 25.72
CA MET A 733 5.14 14.73 24.68
C MET A 733 4.43 15.80 23.84
N LYS A 734 5.16 16.85 23.46
CA LYS A 734 4.62 17.98 22.69
C LYS A 734 4.96 17.81 21.21
N ILE A 735 4.06 17.15 20.48
CA ILE A 735 4.20 16.86 19.06
C ILE A 735 3.07 17.52 18.26
N LYS A 736 3.40 18.09 17.10
CA LYS A 736 2.43 18.52 16.09
C LYS A 736 2.80 17.87 14.76
N GLN A 737 1.85 17.22 14.12
CA GLN A 737 2.01 16.66 12.78
C GLN A 737 1.63 17.70 11.72
N GLU A 738 2.46 17.85 10.68
CA GLU A 738 2.19 18.66 9.50
C GLU A 738 2.28 17.79 8.25
N GLY A 739 1.26 17.87 7.38
CA GLY A 739 1.15 16.96 6.22
C GLY A 739 0.65 15.56 6.62
N GLY A 740 -0.08 14.92 5.70
CA GLY A 740 -0.86 13.71 5.94
C GLY A 740 -2.38 14.01 5.92
N GLU A 741 -3.19 13.09 5.42
CA GLU A 741 -4.65 13.21 5.44
C GLU A 741 -5.18 13.05 6.87
N GLU A 742 -6.14 13.90 7.28
CA GLU A 742 -6.86 13.83 8.55
C GLU A 742 -7.74 12.57 8.67
#